data_AF-A0A2D5GBQ2-F1
#
_entry.id   AF-A0A2D5GBQ2-F1
#
_cell.length_a   1.000
_cell.length_b   1.000
_cell.length_c   1.000
_cell.angle_alpha   90.00
_cell.angle_beta   90.00
_cell.angle_gamma   90.00
#
_symmetry.space_group_name_H-M   'P 1'
#
loop_
_entity.id
_entity.type
_entity.pdbx_description
1 polymer ?
#
loop_
_entity_poly.entity_id
_entity_poly.type
_entity_poly.pdbx_seq_one_letter_code
_entity_poly.pdbx_strand_id
1 'polypeptide(L)'
;MDSKLLLDGEKLKQLRQIQGLSQEGLVYACELRRLTVSIATVKRAEAGKRVSLRTARNLAAFFDIDISEVTLVEDDEKNQSQDDALNLYGTSLAAHSILPILWLRFDSWDITEELTQDVIKLLQRSGSLWQEALGNTILATFGHQTINNKGHLHAQLVALEIQQFLLDRELPVHFYAALQLGPVQQGLEEAIIDPPVLQWFAQHSTYIPCDSIIVSTDLYKISDTHFNYRTSHESEHHLWLLHSEKHLQQTLPLIGRSTELLQLSGLLDGVKRRNCPAITHIHGQAGIGKSRLINAIHEQAYLQEILVADIDLEAGWNDPLHQLTAGLCQNLFAQAKKRWPEKKILGLLFNQEVPANQQVFFVQLLDLSTQVINSKEHWQNAQPVNEDEVLAAMAKMFTIFLSWQVHSLLITVDNLHLANYKGCQLLGKLLTFCKHLPISCIITSRTEYQNQITLEPFINDYCHFSTVPLGPLSEAEVERLCNEFNHLPKDYIRRCIQWSGGIPLYLIQLLTSQPENSEEIPSSLQLLVEQKLLQLNEKDRRVLELLSICEAPLPLSVVKDLLKQKSYSPEGLVSAQLVKIDIHLSISLCHKLVQHIVRERLSDEVKRKYHQAVADYLEKRLDKMPQLDVYSLAHHFEQAGHLLKGAKYHSQAATNLLQKGLYHESERILNKALQLAKSCSEKDISDIEIDIQLALSSIYKVKYGWVSPLLKSSYLRIEELCKQKEADKRLAMALFGLWTIEISTLNMVAAEELANRCLDVSMMLNDDQGCIHAYTALANTLFWRGKHKQAESAANHALRLYKPEYTKVSIQLMGQDPRALAGCFAIWSASILGHKEEAEQYRNDLMREMRNLKHDFSLSIALQGSAWLDYHHNKPAQSLAAAQELEALSISMNFPFYRGVAALFSGWAKHKLNKNPQAASIVDRGYRQWLASSGDKIAYSLYSTILAEIYLETNKIKEAIEVLHKGITFGIEHGEECYVPEMFRLLALCSESTEAHQYLQEGLLYCQESPLFAARIRKAMGEEESFNQFFME
;
A
#
# COMPACT_ATOMS: atom_id res chain seq x y z
N MET A 1 3.23 -5.03 -29.36
CA MET A 1 3.11 -4.19 -30.56
C MET A 1 2.01 -3.15 -30.34
N ASP A 2 2.35 -1.90 -30.04
CA ASP A 2 1.39 -0.79 -30.05
C ASP A 2 1.56 -0.03 -31.36
N SER A 3 0.79 -0.41 -32.38
CA SER A 3 0.81 0.26 -33.68
C SER A 3 0.32 1.70 -33.52
N LYS A 4 1.23 2.68 -33.71
CA LYS A 4 0.88 4.10 -33.77
C LYS A 4 0.46 4.46 -35.19
N LEU A 5 -0.67 5.12 -35.35
CA LEU A 5 -1.25 5.51 -36.63
C LEU A 5 -1.06 7.01 -36.88
N LEU A 6 -0.82 7.37 -38.14
CA LEU A 6 -0.83 8.75 -38.60
C LEU A 6 -2.25 9.14 -38.98
N LEU A 7 -2.81 10.18 -38.34
CA LEU A 7 -4.16 10.65 -38.64
C LEU A 7 -4.11 11.93 -39.49
N ASP A 8 -5.12 12.10 -40.33
CA ASP A 8 -5.35 13.34 -41.07
C ASP A 8 -5.78 14.46 -40.10
N GLY A 9 -4.80 15.27 -39.70
CA GLY A 9 -5.00 16.34 -38.74
C GLY A 9 -5.90 17.47 -39.26
N GLU A 10 -5.90 17.73 -40.56
CA GLU A 10 -6.76 18.74 -41.20
C GLU A 10 -8.22 18.27 -41.17
N LYS A 11 -8.47 17.00 -41.52
CA LYS A 11 -9.83 16.41 -41.48
C LYS A 11 -10.39 16.33 -40.07
N LEU A 12 -9.58 15.94 -39.07
CA LEU A 12 -10.00 15.94 -37.66
C LEU A 12 -10.35 17.36 -37.17
N LYS A 13 -9.58 18.37 -37.58
CA LYS A 13 -9.83 19.77 -37.25
C LYS A 13 -11.11 20.28 -37.90
N GLN A 14 -11.39 19.90 -39.15
CA GLN A 14 -12.65 20.22 -39.83
C GLN A 14 -13.86 19.56 -39.17
N LEU A 15 -13.79 18.26 -38.85
CA LEU A 15 -14.87 17.53 -38.15
C LEU A 15 -15.19 18.15 -36.80
N ARG A 16 -14.16 18.55 -36.04
CA ARG A 16 -14.33 19.28 -34.78
C ARG A 16 -14.99 20.64 -34.99
N GLN A 17 -14.58 21.39 -36.00
CA GLN A 17 -15.14 22.71 -36.30
C GLN A 17 -16.59 22.65 -36.79
N ILE A 18 -16.97 21.62 -37.56
CA ILE A 18 -18.36 21.38 -37.99
C ILE A 18 -19.28 21.18 -36.78
N GLN A 19 -18.79 20.52 -35.71
CA GLN A 19 -19.53 20.37 -34.46
C GLN A 19 -19.41 21.60 -33.53
N GLY A 20 -18.72 22.67 -33.95
CA GLY A 20 -18.58 23.92 -33.17
C GLY A 20 -17.71 23.79 -31.91
N LEU A 21 -16.84 22.77 -31.82
CA LEU A 21 -16.09 22.46 -30.61
C LEU A 21 -14.68 23.07 -30.62
N SER A 22 -14.20 23.54 -29.46
CA SER A 22 -12.77 23.82 -29.25
C SER A 22 -12.00 22.52 -29.00
N GLN A 23 -10.66 22.52 -29.02
CA GLN A 23 -9.87 21.31 -28.69
C GLN A 23 -10.16 20.82 -27.25
N GLU A 24 -10.37 21.74 -26.31
CA GLU A 24 -10.82 21.46 -24.93
C GLU A 24 -12.26 20.94 -24.92
N GLY A 25 -13.14 21.57 -25.71
CA GLY A 25 -14.53 21.15 -25.86
C GLY A 25 -14.67 19.74 -26.45
N LEU A 26 -13.79 19.34 -27.37
CA LEU A 26 -13.75 17.99 -27.92
C LEU A 26 -13.34 16.96 -26.86
N VAL A 27 -12.34 17.28 -26.04
CA VAL A 27 -11.92 16.41 -24.93
C VAL A 27 -13.06 16.23 -23.93
N TYR A 28 -13.72 17.33 -23.55
CA TYR A 28 -14.86 17.31 -22.65
C TYR A 28 -16.04 16.51 -23.23
N ALA A 29 -16.33 16.67 -24.52
CA ALA A 29 -17.38 15.92 -25.20
C ALA A 29 -17.04 14.41 -25.33
N CYS A 30 -15.77 14.06 -25.54
CA CYS A 30 -15.30 12.68 -25.51
C CYS A 30 -15.46 12.08 -24.11
N GLU A 31 -15.15 12.84 -23.05
CA GLU A 31 -15.29 12.42 -21.66
C GLU A 31 -16.75 12.14 -21.28
N LEU A 32 -17.70 12.98 -21.73
CA LEU A 32 -19.14 12.73 -21.58
C LEU A 32 -19.61 11.42 -22.24
N ARG A 33 -18.90 10.97 -23.30
CA ARG A 33 -19.14 9.67 -23.96
C ARG A 33 -18.24 8.54 -23.45
N ARG A 34 -17.51 8.74 -22.34
CA ARG A 34 -16.53 7.81 -21.74
C ARG A 34 -15.39 7.39 -22.68
N LEU A 35 -15.05 8.23 -23.66
CA LEU A 35 -13.93 8.02 -24.58
C LEU A 35 -12.68 8.72 -24.04
N THR A 36 -11.64 7.94 -23.73
CA THR A 36 -10.43 8.48 -23.10
C THR A 36 -9.51 9.14 -24.14
N VAL A 37 -9.55 10.46 -24.23
CA VAL A 37 -8.65 11.29 -25.05
C VAL A 37 -8.21 12.50 -24.22
N SER A 38 -6.93 12.89 -24.31
CA SER A 38 -6.40 14.07 -23.61
C SER A 38 -6.17 15.23 -24.57
N ILE A 39 -6.14 16.45 -24.05
CA ILE A 39 -5.87 17.62 -24.92
C ILE A 39 -4.53 17.55 -25.63
N ALA A 40 -3.51 16.98 -24.98
CA ALA A 40 -2.20 16.78 -25.59
C ALA A 40 -2.25 15.77 -26.74
N THR A 41 -3.15 14.77 -26.68
CA THR A 41 -3.33 13.79 -27.76
C THR A 41 -4.19 14.35 -28.90
N VAL A 42 -5.20 15.18 -28.62
CA VAL A 42 -5.95 15.92 -29.67
C VAL A 42 -5.03 16.89 -30.41
N LYS A 43 -4.25 17.70 -29.70
CA LYS A 43 -3.26 18.62 -30.30
C LYS A 43 -2.23 17.88 -31.14
N ARG A 44 -1.80 16.70 -30.69
CA ARG A 44 -0.86 15.84 -31.42
C ARG A 44 -1.49 15.26 -32.69
N ALA A 45 -2.74 14.81 -32.62
CA ALA A 45 -3.45 14.27 -33.78
C ALA A 45 -3.74 15.36 -34.82
N GLU A 46 -4.22 16.54 -34.41
CA GLU A 46 -4.47 17.68 -35.30
C GLU A 46 -3.18 18.28 -35.88
N ALA A 47 -2.03 18.07 -35.24
CA ALA A 47 -0.72 18.45 -35.76
C ALA A 47 -0.10 17.38 -36.69
N GLY A 48 -0.86 16.36 -37.10
CA GLY A 48 -0.42 15.32 -38.02
C GLY A 48 0.68 14.40 -37.45
N LYS A 49 0.78 14.25 -36.12
CA LYS A 49 1.74 13.35 -35.48
C LYS A 49 1.10 12.01 -35.15
N ARG A 50 1.90 10.93 -35.17
CA ARG A 50 1.42 9.57 -34.88
C ARG A 50 0.83 9.47 -33.46
N VAL A 51 -0.36 8.89 -33.36
CA VAL A 51 -1.08 8.63 -32.10
C VAL A 51 -1.34 7.13 -31.94
N SER A 52 -1.62 6.65 -30.74
CA SER A 52 -1.88 5.21 -30.53
C SER A 52 -3.17 4.78 -31.22
N LEU A 53 -3.25 3.51 -31.64
CA LEU A 53 -4.46 2.91 -32.22
C LEU A 53 -5.69 3.12 -31.34
N ARG A 54 -5.55 3.05 -30.01
CA ARG A 54 -6.63 3.31 -29.05
C ARG A 54 -7.13 4.75 -29.13
N THR A 55 -6.23 5.73 -29.19
CA THR A 55 -6.59 7.14 -29.32
C THR A 55 -7.26 7.41 -30.67
N ALA A 56 -6.76 6.80 -31.75
CA ALA A 56 -7.36 6.91 -33.08
C ALA A 56 -8.78 6.32 -33.12
N ARG A 57 -9.02 5.15 -32.51
CA ARG A 57 -10.35 4.53 -32.39
C ARG A 57 -11.31 5.40 -31.58
N ASN A 58 -10.84 5.98 -30.49
CA ASN A 58 -11.67 6.86 -29.66
C ASN A 58 -12.08 8.14 -30.38
N LEU A 59 -11.18 8.74 -31.17
CA LEU A 59 -11.50 9.92 -31.99
C LEU A 59 -12.45 9.57 -33.14
N ALA A 60 -12.22 8.46 -33.83
CA ALA A 60 -13.11 7.97 -34.90
C ALA A 60 -14.52 7.66 -34.37
N ALA A 61 -14.62 6.98 -33.22
CA ALA A 61 -15.88 6.69 -32.54
C ALA A 61 -16.61 7.95 -32.04
N PHE A 62 -15.88 9.02 -31.68
CA PHE A 62 -16.51 10.27 -31.29
C PHE A 62 -17.20 10.96 -32.48
N PHE A 63 -16.54 10.98 -33.63
CA PHE A 63 -17.05 11.58 -34.87
C PHE A 63 -17.98 10.65 -35.67
N ASP A 64 -18.20 9.42 -35.19
CA ASP A 64 -19.04 8.39 -35.83
C ASP A 64 -18.60 8.06 -37.26
N ILE A 65 -17.29 7.90 -37.44
CA ILE A 65 -16.63 7.60 -38.72
C ILE A 65 -15.73 6.37 -38.56
N ASP A 66 -15.46 5.69 -39.67
CA ASP A 66 -14.49 4.60 -39.67
C ASP A 66 -13.07 5.14 -39.43
N ILE A 67 -12.24 4.37 -38.71
CA ILE A 67 -10.86 4.77 -38.43
C ILE A 67 -10.05 4.98 -39.72
N SER A 68 -10.35 4.20 -40.77
CA SER A 68 -9.74 4.30 -42.10
C SER A 68 -9.99 5.66 -42.77
N GLU A 69 -11.08 6.36 -42.43
CA GLU A 69 -11.42 7.65 -43.04
C GLU A 69 -10.60 8.82 -42.49
N VAL A 70 -9.98 8.65 -41.33
CA VAL A 70 -9.11 9.65 -40.68
C VAL A 70 -7.67 9.15 -40.56
N THR A 71 -7.35 7.94 -41.03
CA THR A 71 -5.96 7.50 -41.17
C THR A 71 -5.43 7.92 -42.53
N LEU A 72 -4.25 8.53 -42.56
CA LEU A 72 -3.53 8.72 -43.81
C LEU A 72 -2.86 7.40 -44.17
N VAL A 73 -3.20 6.86 -45.35
CA VAL A 73 -2.41 5.79 -45.97
C VAL A 73 -1.13 6.46 -46.48
N GLU A 74 0.04 6.01 -46.02
CA GLU A 74 1.31 6.52 -46.56
C GLU A 74 1.42 6.04 -48.01
N ASP A 75 1.44 6.97 -48.98
CA ASP A 75 1.94 6.70 -50.33
C ASP A 75 3.43 6.35 -50.19
N ASP A 76 3.76 5.10 -50.55
CA ASP A 76 5.08 4.48 -50.52
C ASP A 76 6.08 5.08 -51.54
N GLU A 77 6.19 6.41 -51.62
CA GLU A 77 7.12 7.10 -52.54
C GLU A 77 8.23 7.89 -51.84
N LYS A 78 8.40 7.77 -50.52
CA LYS A 78 9.56 8.36 -49.80
C LYS A 78 10.44 7.39 -49.02
N ASN A 79 10.14 6.09 -49.04
CA ASN A 79 11.07 5.05 -48.56
C ASN A 79 11.82 4.31 -49.70
N GLN A 80 11.59 4.67 -50.97
CA GLN A 80 12.27 4.06 -52.12
C GLN A 80 13.74 4.48 -52.33
N SER A 81 14.38 5.19 -51.38
CA SER A 81 15.83 5.47 -51.47
C SER A 81 16.67 4.78 -50.37
N GLN A 82 16.07 3.88 -49.58
CA GLN A 82 16.82 3.03 -48.63
C GLN A 82 16.64 1.52 -48.89
N ASP A 83 15.61 1.10 -49.63
CA ASP A 83 15.36 -0.32 -49.93
C ASP A 83 16.05 -0.85 -51.20
N ASP A 84 16.64 0.02 -52.03
CA ASP A 84 17.38 -0.39 -53.24
C ASP A 84 18.83 -0.86 -52.96
N ALA A 85 19.30 -0.81 -51.71
CA ALA A 85 20.61 -1.36 -51.32
C ALA A 85 20.54 -2.82 -50.84
N LEU A 86 19.34 -3.39 -50.64
CA LEU A 86 19.17 -4.72 -50.01
C LEU A 86 18.62 -5.80 -50.94
N ASN A 87 18.31 -5.49 -52.21
CA ASN A 87 17.78 -6.46 -53.18
C ASN A 87 18.78 -6.92 -54.26
N LEU A 88 20.07 -6.94 -53.93
CA LEU A 88 21.12 -7.48 -54.80
C LEU A 88 21.78 -8.77 -54.28
N TYR A 89 21.13 -9.54 -53.39
CA TYR A 89 21.57 -10.92 -53.10
C TYR A 89 20.37 -11.83 -52.86
N GLY A 90 19.72 -12.23 -53.94
CA GLY A 90 18.92 -13.44 -53.94
C GLY A 90 19.84 -14.65 -53.89
N THR A 91 19.84 -15.39 -52.77
CA THR A 91 19.70 -16.86 -52.64
C THR A 91 20.41 -17.41 -51.39
N SER A 92 19.71 -18.33 -50.70
CA SER A 92 20.18 -19.26 -49.65
C SER A 92 20.08 -18.82 -48.17
N LEU A 93 19.15 -19.48 -47.47
CA LEU A 93 18.91 -19.53 -46.01
C LEU A 93 20.16 -19.50 -45.10
N ALA A 94 20.33 -18.43 -44.31
CA ALA A 94 20.56 -18.48 -42.85
C ALA A 94 20.24 -17.11 -42.21
N ALA A 95 19.71 -17.06 -40.99
CA ALA A 95 19.34 -15.80 -40.33
C ALA A 95 20.58 -15.05 -39.79
N HIS A 96 20.95 -13.92 -40.39
CA HIS A 96 21.98 -13.03 -39.84
C HIS A 96 21.44 -12.27 -38.61
N SER A 97 22.18 -12.28 -37.51
CA SER A 97 21.88 -11.50 -36.29
C SER A 97 22.87 -10.35 -36.16
N ILE A 98 22.39 -9.11 -35.92
CA ILE A 98 23.27 -7.96 -35.68
C ILE A 98 23.80 -8.03 -34.24
N LEU A 99 25.10 -8.27 -34.07
CA LEU A 99 25.74 -8.46 -32.78
C LEU A 99 26.95 -7.53 -32.63
N PRO A 100 27.28 -7.11 -31.40
CA PRO A 100 28.56 -6.47 -31.10
C PRO A 100 29.71 -7.46 -31.28
N ILE A 101 30.71 -7.02 -32.04
CA ILE A 101 31.94 -7.74 -32.35
C ILE A 101 33.10 -6.93 -31.75
N LEU A 102 33.89 -7.60 -30.92
CA LEU A 102 35.15 -7.11 -30.37
C LEU A 102 36.29 -7.64 -31.24
N TRP A 103 37.14 -6.73 -31.69
CA TRP A 103 38.41 -7.01 -32.33
C TRP A 103 39.53 -6.54 -31.40
N LEU A 104 40.44 -7.42 -31.05
CA LEU A 104 41.57 -7.15 -30.17
C LEU A 104 42.86 -7.62 -30.86
N ARG A 105 43.88 -6.77 -30.95
CA ARG A 105 45.16 -7.09 -31.58
C ARG A 105 46.34 -6.70 -30.69
N PHE A 106 47.38 -7.51 -30.68
CA PHE A 106 48.63 -7.23 -29.98
C PHE A 106 49.77 -6.85 -30.96
N ASP A 107 50.69 -6.00 -30.51
CA ASP A 107 51.81 -5.49 -31.34
C ASP A 107 52.89 -6.52 -31.65
N SER A 108 53.10 -7.49 -30.77
CA SER A 108 54.14 -8.52 -30.94
C SER A 108 53.55 -9.81 -31.51
N TRP A 109 54.34 -10.52 -32.33
CA TRP A 109 54.04 -11.88 -32.78
C TRP A 109 54.46 -12.93 -31.73
N ASP A 110 55.31 -12.55 -30.78
CA ASP A 110 55.74 -13.36 -29.62
C ASP A 110 54.78 -13.16 -28.44
N ILE A 111 53.48 -13.39 -28.67
CA ILE A 111 52.53 -13.51 -27.57
C ILE A 111 52.74 -14.89 -26.97
N THR A 112 52.97 -14.99 -25.65
CA THR A 112 52.96 -16.30 -24.99
C THR A 112 51.59 -16.93 -25.20
N GLU A 113 51.55 -18.18 -25.66
CA GLU A 113 50.31 -18.96 -25.85
C GLU A 113 49.40 -18.90 -24.60
N GLU A 114 50.03 -18.75 -23.44
CA GLU A 114 49.43 -18.50 -22.13
C GLU A 114 48.60 -17.20 -22.04
N LEU A 115 49.08 -16.06 -22.56
CA LEU A 115 48.33 -14.80 -22.52
C LEU A 115 47.07 -14.86 -23.38
N THR A 116 47.19 -15.43 -24.58
CA THR A 116 46.05 -15.61 -25.50
C THR A 116 45.00 -16.52 -24.87
N GLN A 117 45.42 -17.60 -24.20
CA GLN A 117 44.50 -18.48 -23.47
C GLN A 117 43.85 -17.81 -22.27
N ASP A 118 44.55 -16.94 -21.54
CA ASP A 118 43.99 -16.20 -20.40
C ASP A 118 42.91 -15.21 -20.85
N VAL A 119 43.13 -14.49 -21.95
CA VAL A 119 42.13 -13.58 -22.53
C VAL A 119 40.92 -14.35 -23.06
N ILE A 120 41.12 -15.51 -23.70
CA ILE A 120 40.02 -16.38 -24.13
C ILE A 120 39.22 -16.90 -22.93
N LYS A 121 39.87 -17.33 -21.85
CA LYS A 121 39.18 -17.77 -20.62
C LYS A 121 38.38 -16.63 -19.99
N LEU A 122 38.90 -15.41 -20.01
CA LEU A 122 38.19 -14.23 -19.54
C LEU A 122 36.95 -13.95 -20.40
N LEU A 123 37.10 -13.96 -21.73
CA LEU A 123 35.98 -13.82 -22.67
C LEU A 123 34.89 -14.89 -22.46
N GLN A 124 35.27 -16.14 -22.21
CA GLN A 124 34.33 -17.24 -21.93
C GLN A 124 33.59 -17.04 -20.60
N ARG A 125 34.31 -16.69 -19.54
CA ARG A 125 33.73 -16.42 -18.20
C ARG A 125 32.80 -15.21 -18.23
N SER A 126 33.15 -14.21 -19.02
CA SER A 126 32.36 -13.00 -19.21
C SER A 126 31.26 -13.17 -20.27
N GLY A 127 30.97 -14.39 -20.74
CA GLY A 127 29.76 -14.69 -21.51
C GLY A 127 29.79 -14.26 -22.99
N SER A 128 30.96 -14.30 -23.64
CA SER A 128 31.03 -14.26 -25.11
C SER A 128 30.34 -15.47 -25.73
N LEU A 129 29.68 -15.26 -26.88
CA LEU A 129 29.00 -16.31 -27.65
C LEU A 129 29.97 -17.15 -28.46
N TRP A 130 30.95 -16.47 -29.04
CA TRP A 130 31.95 -17.03 -29.91
C TRP A 130 33.19 -16.16 -29.82
N GLN A 131 34.35 -16.80 -29.82
CA GLN A 131 35.64 -16.15 -29.81
C GLN A 131 36.67 -17.03 -30.50
N GLU A 132 37.53 -16.43 -31.30
CA GLU A 132 38.57 -17.11 -32.06
C GLU A 132 39.86 -16.29 -32.02
N ALA A 133 40.99 -16.98 -31.85
CA ALA A 133 42.32 -16.37 -31.94
C ALA A 133 42.95 -16.69 -33.30
N LEU A 134 43.25 -15.63 -34.04
CA LEU A 134 43.88 -15.64 -35.36
C LEU A 134 45.27 -14.98 -35.23
N GLY A 135 46.27 -15.76 -34.85
CA GLY A 135 47.64 -15.25 -34.63
C GLY A 135 47.68 -14.25 -33.48
N ASN A 136 48.04 -12.99 -33.77
CA ASN A 136 48.09 -11.90 -32.79
C ASN A 136 46.77 -11.14 -32.63
N THR A 137 45.68 -11.63 -33.21
CA THR A 137 44.35 -11.00 -33.19
C THR A 137 43.33 -11.95 -32.56
N ILE A 138 42.47 -11.44 -31.70
CA ILE A 138 41.35 -12.14 -31.10
C ILE A 138 40.05 -11.45 -31.54
N LEU A 139 39.11 -12.24 -32.05
CA LEU A 139 37.75 -11.80 -32.36
C LEU A 139 36.80 -12.41 -31.34
N ALA A 140 35.81 -11.64 -30.88
CA ALA A 140 34.75 -12.14 -30.02
C ALA A 140 33.41 -11.48 -30.32
N THR A 141 32.31 -12.20 -30.11
CA THR A 141 30.94 -11.68 -30.30
C THR A 141 30.08 -11.90 -29.07
N PHE A 142 29.10 -11.02 -28.83
CA PHE A 142 28.27 -11.05 -27.62
C PHE A 142 26.77 -10.93 -27.93
N GLY A 143 25.91 -11.74 -27.28
CA GLY A 143 24.44 -11.69 -27.41
C GLY A 143 23.74 -13.01 -27.05
N HIS A 144 22.41 -13.07 -26.89
CA HIS A 144 21.62 -14.32 -26.85
C HIS A 144 20.15 -13.99 -27.16
N GLN A 145 19.38 -14.93 -27.72
CA GLN A 145 17.93 -14.78 -27.99
C GLN A 145 17.06 -14.52 -26.73
N THR A 146 17.63 -14.57 -25.54
CA THR A 146 16.96 -14.29 -24.25
C THR A 146 17.38 -12.96 -23.63
N ILE A 147 18.31 -12.22 -24.24
CA ILE A 147 18.76 -10.90 -23.77
C ILE A 147 18.03 -9.85 -24.62
N ASN A 148 17.09 -9.12 -24.03
CA ASN A 148 16.40 -7.98 -24.65
C ASN A 148 17.41 -6.92 -25.16
N ASN A 149 17.87 -7.04 -26.40
CA ASN A 149 18.58 -6.03 -27.20
C ASN A 149 19.79 -5.28 -26.58
N LYS A 150 20.33 -5.71 -25.42
CA LYS A 150 21.40 -4.98 -24.67
C LYS A 150 22.80 -5.60 -24.73
N GLY A 151 23.06 -6.56 -25.65
CA GLY A 151 24.39 -7.18 -25.81
C GLY A 151 25.54 -6.19 -26.05
N HIS A 152 25.21 -5.02 -26.62
CA HIS A 152 26.14 -3.94 -26.93
C HIS A 152 26.76 -3.24 -25.70
N LEU A 153 26.03 -3.17 -24.58
CA LEU A 153 26.57 -2.63 -23.31
C LEU A 153 27.51 -3.62 -22.65
N HIS A 154 27.12 -4.90 -22.68
CA HIS A 154 27.90 -6.00 -22.11
C HIS A 154 29.26 -6.13 -22.79
N ALA A 155 29.31 -6.09 -24.12
CA ALA A 155 30.56 -6.15 -24.87
C ALA A 155 31.54 -5.04 -24.49
N GLN A 156 31.05 -3.83 -24.21
CA GLN A 156 31.88 -2.69 -23.82
C GLN A 156 32.41 -2.79 -22.38
N LEU A 157 31.64 -3.36 -21.45
CA LEU A 157 32.13 -3.67 -20.09
C LEU A 157 33.23 -4.72 -20.12
N VAL A 158 33.03 -5.80 -20.88
CA VAL A 158 34.04 -6.86 -21.04
C VAL A 158 35.31 -6.31 -21.70
N ALA A 159 35.18 -5.39 -22.65
CA ALA A 159 36.33 -4.74 -23.26
C ALA A 159 37.15 -3.90 -22.24
N LEU A 160 36.48 -3.15 -21.36
CA LEU A 160 37.14 -2.41 -20.27
C LEU A 160 37.81 -3.36 -19.25
N GLU A 161 37.15 -4.47 -18.91
CA GLU A 161 37.71 -5.52 -18.03
C GLU A 161 38.99 -6.13 -18.64
N ILE A 162 39.00 -6.39 -19.95
CA ILE A 162 40.18 -6.88 -20.67
C ILE A 162 41.29 -5.84 -20.67
N GLN A 163 40.97 -4.57 -20.95
CA GLN A 163 41.94 -3.48 -20.91
C GLN A 163 42.60 -3.38 -19.53
N GLN A 164 41.81 -3.41 -18.45
CA GLN A 164 42.33 -3.38 -17.09
C GLN A 164 43.21 -4.61 -16.79
N PHE A 165 42.74 -5.82 -17.16
CA PHE A 165 43.49 -7.07 -17.00
C PHE A 165 44.85 -7.04 -17.72
N LEU A 166 44.94 -6.41 -18.90
CA LEU A 166 46.17 -6.30 -19.66
C LEU A 166 47.13 -5.23 -19.08
N LEU A 167 46.59 -4.11 -18.59
CA LEU A 167 47.38 -3.04 -17.97
C LEU A 167 47.98 -3.47 -16.62
N ASP A 168 47.25 -4.24 -15.81
CA ASP A 168 47.69 -4.67 -14.47
C ASP A 168 48.86 -5.68 -14.50
N ARG A 169 49.15 -6.30 -15.66
CA ARG A 169 50.19 -7.34 -15.78
C ARG A 169 51.59 -6.81 -16.13
N GLU A 170 51.79 -5.51 -16.31
CA GLU A 170 53.09 -4.87 -16.68
C GLU A 170 53.87 -5.61 -17.79
N LEU A 171 53.16 -6.13 -18.81
CA LEU A 171 53.80 -6.85 -19.92
C LEU A 171 54.37 -5.87 -20.96
N PRO A 172 55.50 -6.17 -21.63
CA PRO A 172 56.09 -5.32 -22.68
C PRO A 172 55.36 -5.48 -24.03
N VAL A 173 54.03 -5.60 -24.02
CA VAL A 173 53.19 -5.84 -25.20
C VAL A 173 52.01 -4.89 -25.16
N HIS A 174 51.91 -4.02 -26.17
CA HIS A 174 50.76 -3.12 -26.33
C HIS A 174 49.62 -3.82 -27.06
N PHE A 175 48.39 -3.39 -26.77
CA PHE A 175 47.19 -3.88 -27.44
C PHE A 175 46.37 -2.76 -28.09
N TYR A 176 45.56 -3.14 -29.08
CA TYR A 176 44.63 -2.28 -29.80
C TYR A 176 43.30 -2.97 -29.88
N ALA A 177 42.24 -2.32 -29.41
CA ALA A 177 40.91 -2.90 -29.41
C ALA A 177 39.91 -2.02 -30.16
N ALA A 178 38.96 -2.65 -30.84
CA ALA A 178 37.89 -1.99 -31.56
C ALA A 178 36.56 -2.74 -31.38
N LEU A 179 35.46 -1.99 -31.23
CA LEU A 179 34.13 -2.55 -31.00
C LEU A 179 33.09 -1.96 -31.97
N GLN A 180 32.40 -2.85 -32.69
CA GLN A 180 31.40 -2.46 -33.70
C GLN A 180 30.19 -3.41 -33.70
N LEU A 181 29.03 -2.88 -34.08
CA LEU A 181 27.84 -3.68 -34.40
C LEU A 181 27.89 -4.18 -35.84
N GLY A 182 27.69 -5.48 -36.04
CA GLY A 182 27.73 -6.06 -37.36
C GLY A 182 26.88 -7.32 -37.51
N PRO A 183 26.43 -7.64 -38.73
CA PRO A 183 25.78 -8.91 -39.02
C PRO A 183 26.74 -10.09 -38.78
N VAL A 184 26.25 -11.09 -38.05
CA VAL A 184 26.94 -12.35 -37.79
C VAL A 184 26.01 -13.50 -38.16
N GLN A 185 26.48 -14.43 -38.99
CA GLN A 185 25.80 -15.67 -39.31
C GLN A 185 26.21 -16.73 -38.28
N GLN A 186 25.26 -17.25 -37.50
CA GLN A 186 25.53 -18.25 -36.46
C GLN A 186 25.35 -19.68 -36.99
N GLY A 187 26.41 -20.47 -36.98
CA GLY A 187 26.38 -21.94 -37.09
C GLY A 187 26.49 -22.62 -35.72
N LEU A 188 26.34 -23.94 -35.67
CA LEU A 188 26.42 -24.74 -34.43
C LEU A 188 27.82 -24.69 -33.78
N GLU A 189 28.88 -24.39 -34.54
CA GLU A 189 30.28 -24.32 -34.05
C GLU A 189 31.11 -23.15 -34.66
N GLU A 190 30.56 -22.36 -35.58
CA GLU A 190 31.28 -21.27 -36.27
C GLU A 190 30.41 -20.00 -36.38
N ALA A 191 31.00 -18.83 -36.17
CA ALA A 191 30.36 -17.53 -36.41
C ALA A 191 31.02 -16.86 -37.62
N ILE A 192 30.26 -16.65 -38.70
CA ILE A 192 30.75 -15.95 -39.89
C ILE A 192 30.42 -14.46 -39.74
N ILE A 193 31.45 -13.64 -39.53
CA ILE A 193 31.35 -12.18 -39.48
C ILE A 193 31.31 -11.63 -40.90
N ASP A 194 30.35 -10.74 -41.16
CA ASP A 194 30.16 -10.20 -42.50
C ASP A 194 31.38 -9.37 -42.98
N PRO A 195 31.82 -9.49 -44.24
CA PRO A 195 33.03 -8.83 -44.76
C PRO A 195 33.11 -7.30 -44.54
N PRO A 196 32.00 -6.53 -44.60
CA PRO A 196 32.04 -5.08 -44.32
C PRO A 196 32.51 -4.73 -42.90
N VAL A 197 32.25 -5.59 -41.91
CA VAL A 197 32.67 -5.35 -40.52
C VAL A 197 34.17 -5.56 -40.36
N LEU A 198 34.69 -6.63 -40.97
CA LEU A 198 36.14 -6.89 -41.02
C LEU A 198 36.87 -5.78 -41.79
N GLN A 199 36.27 -5.25 -42.85
CA GLN A 199 36.81 -4.12 -43.61
C GLN A 199 36.87 -2.84 -42.77
N TRP A 200 35.87 -2.58 -41.92
CA TRP A 200 35.88 -1.44 -41.00
C TRP A 200 37.00 -1.59 -39.96
N PHE A 201 37.19 -2.78 -39.36
CA PHE A 201 38.31 -3.02 -38.45
C PHE A 201 39.66 -2.82 -39.14
N ALA A 202 39.83 -3.32 -40.37
CA ALA A 202 41.05 -3.13 -41.14
C ALA A 202 41.35 -1.65 -41.41
N GLN A 203 40.34 -0.86 -41.81
CA GLN A 203 40.46 0.58 -42.08
C GLN A 203 40.83 1.40 -40.82
N HIS A 204 40.35 1.01 -39.64
CA HIS A 204 40.55 1.78 -38.41
C HIS A 204 41.72 1.26 -37.56
N SER A 205 42.24 0.06 -37.85
CA SER A 205 43.31 -0.59 -37.08
C SER A 205 44.60 0.24 -36.95
N THR A 206 44.91 1.10 -37.92
CA THR A 206 46.12 1.95 -37.92
C THR A 206 45.96 3.24 -37.11
N TYR A 207 44.76 3.56 -36.64
CA TYR A 207 44.44 4.83 -35.98
C TYR A 207 44.07 4.67 -34.49
N ILE A 208 44.10 3.45 -33.97
CA ILE A 208 43.82 3.15 -32.56
C ILE A 208 45.06 3.51 -31.74
N PRO A 209 44.96 4.39 -30.73
CA PRO A 209 46.06 4.63 -29.79
C PRO A 209 46.45 3.34 -29.03
N CYS A 210 47.72 3.20 -28.67
CA CYS A 210 48.18 2.07 -27.86
C CYS A 210 47.37 1.93 -26.57
N ASP A 211 47.07 0.70 -26.18
CA ASP A 211 46.37 0.29 -24.96
C ASP A 211 44.97 0.89 -24.80
N SER A 212 44.31 1.15 -25.93
CA SER A 212 43.00 1.79 -25.98
C SER A 212 41.97 1.02 -26.79
N ILE A 213 40.70 1.33 -26.53
CA ILE A 213 39.54 0.70 -27.17
C ILE A 213 38.77 1.76 -27.95
N ILE A 214 38.65 1.60 -29.27
CA ILE A 214 37.77 2.45 -30.09
C ILE A 214 36.38 1.82 -30.24
N VAL A 215 35.38 2.69 -30.37
CA VAL A 215 33.99 2.29 -30.56
C VAL A 215 33.43 2.95 -31.83
N SER A 216 32.73 2.16 -32.65
CA SER A 216 32.04 2.67 -33.84
C SER A 216 31.01 3.75 -33.51
N THR A 217 30.74 4.68 -34.44
CA THR A 217 29.79 5.78 -34.21
C THR A 217 28.38 5.30 -33.89
N ASP A 218 27.95 4.19 -34.49
CA ASP A 218 26.62 3.62 -34.24
C ASP A 218 26.52 3.01 -32.84
N LEU A 219 27.61 2.39 -32.37
CA LEU A 219 27.69 1.89 -31.01
C LEU A 219 27.74 3.04 -30.00
N TYR A 220 28.56 4.08 -30.25
CA TYR A 220 28.60 5.30 -29.42
C TYR A 220 27.22 5.94 -29.26
N LYS A 221 26.46 6.12 -30.35
CA LYS A 221 25.12 6.75 -30.30
C LYS A 221 24.15 6.03 -29.38
N ILE A 222 24.29 4.71 -29.21
CA ILE A 222 23.41 3.92 -28.35
C ILE A 222 23.96 3.73 -26.93
N SER A 223 25.27 3.92 -26.69
CA SER A 223 25.91 3.70 -25.38
C SER A 223 26.54 4.94 -24.72
N ASP A 224 26.40 6.14 -25.30
CA ASP A 224 26.89 7.42 -24.72
C ASP A 224 26.32 7.71 -23.32
N THR A 225 25.13 7.21 -23.01
CA THR A 225 24.50 7.41 -21.69
C THR A 225 25.15 6.58 -20.57
N HIS A 226 25.86 5.50 -20.90
CA HIS A 226 26.37 4.51 -19.93
C HIS A 226 27.90 4.54 -19.76
N PHE A 227 28.64 5.08 -20.73
CA PHE A 227 30.10 5.14 -20.69
C PHE A 227 30.64 6.55 -20.96
N ASN A 228 31.85 6.82 -20.49
CA ASN A 228 32.61 8.02 -20.82
C ASN A 228 33.47 7.74 -22.06
N TYR A 229 33.40 8.63 -23.04
CA TYR A 229 34.21 8.55 -24.26
C TYR A 229 35.14 9.77 -24.36
N ARG A 230 36.36 9.56 -24.85
CA ARG A 230 37.27 10.63 -25.23
C ARG A 230 37.32 10.74 -26.76
N THR A 231 37.40 11.96 -27.28
CA THR A 231 37.59 12.20 -28.71
C THR A 231 39.09 12.29 -29.00
N SER A 232 39.58 11.50 -29.96
CA SER A 232 40.94 11.67 -30.49
C SER A 232 40.93 12.82 -31.51
N HIS A 233 41.82 13.80 -31.34
CA HIS A 233 41.95 14.95 -32.25
C HIS A 233 42.96 14.71 -33.39
N GLU A 234 43.55 13.52 -33.49
CA GLU A 234 44.72 13.29 -34.35
C GLU A 234 44.41 12.74 -35.76
N SER A 235 43.14 12.64 -36.18
CA SER A 235 42.80 12.22 -37.56
C SER A 235 41.49 12.83 -38.08
N GLU A 236 41.34 12.93 -39.41
CA GLU A 236 40.11 13.35 -40.10
C GLU A 236 38.92 12.39 -39.87
N HIS A 237 39.06 11.39 -38.99
CA HIS A 237 38.05 10.40 -38.64
C HIS A 237 37.72 10.54 -37.15
N HIS A 238 36.50 11.01 -36.84
CA HIS A 238 36.02 11.16 -35.46
C HIS A 238 35.93 9.79 -34.76
N LEU A 239 36.97 9.40 -34.03
CA LEU A 239 37.03 8.16 -33.25
C LEU A 239 36.59 8.39 -31.79
N TRP A 240 35.78 7.47 -31.26
CA TRP A 240 35.30 7.46 -29.88
C TRP A 240 36.10 6.46 -29.06
N LEU A 241 36.95 6.95 -28.14
CA LEU A 241 37.75 6.12 -27.24
C LEU A 241 36.95 5.79 -25.99
N LEU A 242 36.67 4.51 -25.76
CA LEU A 242 36.00 4.04 -24.55
C LEU A 242 36.95 4.20 -23.36
N HIS A 243 36.54 4.95 -22.34
CA HIS A 243 37.42 5.33 -21.23
C HIS A 243 37.03 4.72 -19.88
N SER A 244 35.75 4.79 -19.51
CA SER A 244 35.25 4.24 -18.23
C SER A 244 33.73 4.12 -18.23
N GLU A 245 33.18 3.32 -17.32
CA GLU A 245 31.75 3.31 -17.04
C GLU A 245 31.33 4.63 -16.35
N LYS A 246 30.17 5.19 -16.70
CA LYS A 246 29.61 6.35 -15.99
C LYS A 246 29.01 5.91 -14.65
N HIS A 247 29.76 6.04 -13.56
CA HIS A 247 29.23 5.84 -12.21
C HIS A 247 28.34 7.01 -11.76
N LEU A 248 27.04 6.96 -12.07
CA LEU A 248 26.00 7.89 -11.57
C LEU A 248 25.88 7.95 -10.03
N GLN A 249 26.52 7.03 -9.31
CA GLN A 249 26.50 6.99 -7.84
C GLN A 249 27.42 8.02 -7.16
N GLN A 250 28.34 8.67 -7.86
CA GLN A 250 29.17 9.70 -7.23
C GLN A 250 28.63 11.13 -7.42
N THR A 251 27.63 11.33 -8.27
CA THR A 251 27.10 12.67 -8.62
C THR A 251 25.81 13.05 -7.90
N LEU A 252 25.13 12.09 -7.25
CA LEU A 252 23.91 12.38 -6.48
C LEU A 252 24.27 12.76 -5.04
N PRO A 253 23.69 13.84 -4.47
CA PRO A 253 23.93 14.22 -3.09
C PRO A 253 23.54 13.10 -2.11
N LEU A 254 24.16 13.08 -0.93
CA LEU A 254 23.76 12.16 0.13
C LEU A 254 22.33 12.51 0.59
N ILE A 255 21.37 11.67 0.25
CA ILE A 255 19.96 11.83 0.61
C ILE A 255 19.60 10.80 1.69
N GLY A 256 19.06 11.30 2.80
CA GLY A 256 18.84 10.53 4.03
C GLY A 256 20.09 10.50 4.92
N ARG A 257 20.01 9.80 6.06
CA ARG A 257 21.10 9.68 7.06
C ARG A 257 21.47 10.96 7.80
N SER A 258 20.53 11.91 7.88
CA SER A 258 20.77 13.20 8.55
C SER A 258 21.12 13.01 10.03
N THR A 259 20.51 12.02 10.68
CA THR A 259 20.77 11.67 12.08
C THR A 259 22.17 11.11 12.30
N GLU A 260 22.56 10.13 11.48
CA GLU A 260 23.87 9.48 11.56
C GLU A 260 24.98 10.45 11.18
N LEU A 261 24.76 11.27 10.15
CA LEU A 261 25.70 12.30 9.75
C LEU A 261 25.85 13.35 10.86
N LEU A 262 24.76 13.82 11.47
CA LEU A 262 24.81 14.77 12.60
C LEU A 262 25.51 14.18 13.83
N GLN A 263 25.34 12.88 14.10
CA GLN A 263 26.06 12.17 15.15
C GLN A 263 27.57 12.14 14.88
N LEU A 264 27.98 11.82 13.64
CA LEU A 264 29.39 11.82 13.24
C LEU A 264 29.99 13.23 13.26
N SER A 265 29.28 14.25 12.76
CA SER A 265 29.70 15.65 12.83
C SER A 265 29.85 16.12 14.29
N GLY A 266 28.92 15.74 15.16
CA GLY A 266 28.97 16.09 16.58
C GLY A 266 30.18 15.46 17.30
N LEU A 267 30.58 14.25 16.91
CA LEU A 267 31.79 13.61 17.40
C LEU A 267 33.05 14.31 16.89
N LEU A 268 33.08 14.70 15.61
CA LEU A 268 34.18 15.49 15.03
C LEU A 268 34.37 16.84 15.76
N ASP A 269 33.28 17.56 16.00
CA ASP A 269 33.29 18.82 16.77
C ASP A 269 33.70 18.58 18.24
N GLY A 270 33.28 17.46 18.82
CA GLY A 270 33.60 17.07 20.19
C GLY A 270 35.10 16.81 20.38
N VAL A 271 35.73 16.12 19.44
CA VAL A 271 37.18 15.86 19.43
C VAL A 271 37.97 17.17 19.40
N LYS A 272 37.55 18.12 18.55
CA LYS A 272 38.17 19.45 18.43
C LYS A 272 38.09 20.28 19.72
N ARG A 273 37.02 20.15 20.51
CA ARG A 273 36.79 20.94 21.74
C ARG A 273 37.38 20.30 23.00
N ARG A 274 37.44 18.97 23.06
CA ARG A 274 37.78 18.22 24.29
C ARG A 274 39.17 17.58 24.26
N ASN A 275 39.89 17.60 23.14
CA ASN A 275 41.18 16.92 22.95
C ASN A 275 41.16 15.44 23.40
N CYS A 276 40.05 14.76 23.12
CA CYS A 276 39.85 13.36 23.46
C CYS A 276 39.52 12.60 22.17
N PRO A 277 40.16 11.45 21.89
CA PRO A 277 39.87 10.68 20.70
C PRO A 277 38.48 10.05 20.75
N ALA A 278 37.85 9.92 19.59
CA ALA A 278 36.56 9.25 19.44
C ALA A 278 36.65 8.19 18.35
N ILE A 279 36.19 6.97 18.65
CA ILE A 279 36.14 5.87 17.68
C ILE A 279 34.68 5.53 17.42
N THR A 280 34.28 5.52 16.15
CA THR A 280 32.94 5.14 15.73
C THR A 280 33.00 3.98 14.75
N HIS A 281 32.33 2.89 15.09
CA HIS A 281 32.20 1.72 14.25
C HIS A 281 30.82 1.68 13.60
N ILE A 282 30.78 1.89 12.29
CA ILE A 282 29.57 1.86 11.47
C ILE A 282 29.43 0.46 10.87
N HIS A 283 28.28 -0.18 11.08
CA HIS A 283 28.02 -1.49 10.48
C HIS A 283 26.67 -1.50 9.77
N GLY A 284 26.61 -2.20 8.64
CA GLY A 284 25.37 -2.35 7.89
C GLY A 284 25.55 -3.25 6.67
N GLN A 285 24.45 -3.58 5.99
CA GLN A 285 24.46 -4.48 4.84
C GLN A 285 25.23 -3.90 3.63
N ALA A 286 25.56 -4.75 2.66
CA ALA A 286 26.08 -4.28 1.37
C ALA A 286 25.08 -3.32 0.70
N GLY A 287 25.57 -2.23 0.11
CA GLY A 287 24.72 -1.24 -0.57
C GLY A 287 23.88 -0.32 0.33
N ILE A 288 24.04 -0.38 1.66
CA ILE A 288 23.25 0.42 2.61
C ILE A 288 23.65 1.91 2.69
N GLY A 289 24.77 2.29 2.05
CA GLY A 289 25.26 3.68 1.99
C GLY A 289 26.49 4.02 2.85
N LYS A 290 27.24 3.03 3.37
CA LYS A 290 28.42 3.24 4.24
C LYS A 290 29.48 4.16 3.62
N SER A 291 29.98 3.85 2.43
CA SER A 291 31.05 4.64 1.78
C SER A 291 30.57 6.05 1.38
N ARG A 292 29.28 6.21 1.02
CA ARG A 292 28.71 7.55 0.81
C ARG A 292 28.64 8.39 2.09
N LEU A 293 28.39 7.76 3.24
CA LEU A 293 28.42 8.44 4.53
C LEU A 293 29.85 8.86 4.91
N ILE A 294 30.86 8.02 4.61
CA ILE A 294 32.28 8.39 4.76
C ILE A 294 32.60 9.62 3.90
N ASN A 295 32.25 9.59 2.61
CA ASN A 295 32.55 10.70 1.68
C ASN A 295 31.91 12.02 2.14
N ALA A 296 30.65 11.99 2.59
CA ALA A 296 29.98 13.19 3.09
C ALA A 296 30.68 13.77 4.34
N ILE A 297 31.23 12.91 5.20
CA ILE A 297 32.02 13.34 6.36
C ILE A 297 33.40 13.86 5.94
N HIS A 298 34.05 13.28 4.92
CA HIS A 298 35.28 13.83 4.34
C HIS A 298 35.09 15.23 3.79
N GLU A 299 33.98 15.49 3.10
CA GLU A 299 33.62 16.83 2.60
C GLU A 299 33.45 17.85 3.75
N GLN A 300 32.78 17.45 4.84
CA GLN A 300 32.67 18.30 6.03
C GLN A 300 34.02 18.54 6.71
N ALA A 301 34.85 17.50 6.83
CA ALA A 301 36.19 17.61 7.38
C ALA A 301 37.04 18.60 6.56
N TYR A 302 36.96 18.53 5.23
CA TYR A 302 37.62 19.47 4.33
C TYR A 302 37.18 20.92 4.57
N LEU A 303 35.87 21.17 4.68
CA LEU A 303 35.31 22.51 4.97
C LEU A 303 35.72 23.05 6.35
N GLN A 304 35.91 22.16 7.33
CA GLN A 304 36.34 22.51 8.69
C GLN A 304 37.85 22.55 8.87
N GLU A 305 38.61 22.41 7.78
CA GLU A 305 40.08 22.41 7.76
C GLU A 305 40.72 21.26 8.55
N ILE A 306 40.02 20.14 8.67
CA ILE A 306 40.48 18.91 9.31
C ILE A 306 41.27 18.10 8.29
N LEU A 307 42.42 17.56 8.69
CA LEU A 307 43.15 16.61 7.87
C LEU A 307 42.46 15.25 7.89
N VAL A 308 42.46 14.55 6.74
CA VAL A 308 41.88 13.21 6.62
C VAL A 308 42.98 12.21 6.28
N ALA A 309 42.99 11.08 6.96
CA ALA A 309 43.79 9.91 6.63
C ALA A 309 42.83 8.74 6.39
N ASP A 310 42.63 8.37 5.13
CA ASP A 310 41.70 7.33 4.74
C ASP A 310 42.41 6.09 4.15
N ILE A 311 41.85 4.93 4.44
CA ILE A 311 42.28 3.63 3.91
C ILE A 311 41.04 2.80 3.57
N ASP A 312 41.02 2.24 2.37
CA ASP A 312 40.09 1.19 1.96
C ASP A 312 40.81 -0.16 2.01
N LEU A 313 40.25 -1.12 2.74
CA LEU A 313 40.89 -2.43 2.92
C LEU A 313 40.50 -3.38 1.81
N GLU A 314 41.50 -3.94 1.12
CA GLU A 314 41.32 -4.93 0.05
C GLU A 314 41.50 -6.38 0.56
N ALA A 315 40.97 -7.34 -0.20
CA ALA A 315 41.09 -8.76 0.13
C ALA A 315 42.53 -9.27 -0.07
N GLY A 316 43.10 -9.94 0.95
CA GLY A 316 44.43 -10.55 0.86
C GLY A 316 45.52 -9.82 1.65
N TRP A 317 45.25 -9.53 2.93
CA TRP A 317 46.19 -8.94 3.90
C TRP A 317 47.45 -9.79 4.15
N ASN A 318 48.40 -9.78 3.20
CA ASN A 318 49.68 -10.48 3.34
C ASN A 318 50.72 -9.67 4.13
N ASP A 319 50.63 -8.32 4.09
CA ASP A 319 51.44 -7.41 4.93
C ASP A 319 50.59 -6.25 5.49
N PRO A 320 49.94 -6.43 6.65
CA PRO A 320 49.05 -5.41 7.22
C PRO A 320 49.78 -4.14 7.68
N LEU A 321 51.06 -4.23 8.03
CA LEU A 321 51.82 -3.06 8.48
C LEU A 321 52.09 -2.13 7.30
N HIS A 322 52.53 -2.69 6.17
CA HIS A 322 52.75 -1.93 4.93
C HIS A 322 51.46 -1.26 4.42
N GLN A 323 50.31 -1.94 4.50
CA GLN A 323 49.05 -1.35 4.05
C GLN A 323 48.57 -0.20 4.96
N LEU A 324 48.71 -0.33 6.28
CA LEU A 324 48.39 0.76 7.22
C LEU A 324 49.31 1.97 7.00
N THR A 325 50.59 1.73 6.74
CA THR A 325 51.55 2.81 6.49
C THR A 325 51.33 3.48 5.14
N ALA A 326 51.21 2.72 4.05
CA ALA A 326 50.95 3.25 2.72
C ALA A 326 49.60 3.99 2.68
N GLY A 327 48.53 3.35 3.17
CA GLY A 327 47.18 3.92 3.16
C GLY A 327 47.06 5.20 4.00
N LEU A 328 47.42 5.15 5.29
CA LEU A 328 47.19 6.28 6.18
C LEU A 328 48.25 7.38 6.07
N CYS A 329 49.54 7.04 5.95
CA CYS A 329 50.60 8.05 6.00
C CYS A 329 50.82 8.74 4.65
N GLN A 330 50.81 8.01 3.54
CA GLN A 330 51.00 8.61 2.22
C GLN A 330 49.81 9.47 1.83
N ASN A 331 48.58 9.02 2.13
CA ASN A 331 47.38 9.81 1.88
C ASN A 331 47.38 11.10 2.71
N LEU A 332 47.64 11.00 4.02
CA LEU A 332 47.74 12.17 4.88
C LEU A 332 48.81 13.16 4.38
N PHE A 333 49.96 12.66 3.94
CA PHE A 333 51.02 13.50 3.37
C PHE A 333 50.63 14.14 2.04
N ALA A 334 49.94 13.41 1.15
CA ALA A 334 49.42 13.93 -0.10
C ALA A 334 48.37 15.03 0.13
N GLN A 335 47.49 14.86 1.13
CA GLN A 335 46.55 15.91 1.54
C GLN A 335 47.26 17.12 2.15
N ALA A 336 48.26 16.89 3.00
CA ALA A 336 49.07 17.96 3.57
C ALA A 336 49.80 18.76 2.49
N LYS A 337 50.35 18.12 1.45
CA LYS A 337 50.99 18.77 0.29
C LYS A 337 50.06 19.70 -0.49
N LYS A 338 48.76 19.36 -0.57
CA LYS A 338 47.75 20.24 -1.19
C LYS A 338 47.51 21.51 -0.38
N ARG A 339 47.72 21.45 0.94
CA ARG A 339 47.42 22.53 1.89
C ARG A 339 48.63 23.38 2.25
N TRP A 340 49.83 22.80 2.27
CA TRP A 340 51.07 23.49 2.63
C TRP A 340 52.25 23.17 1.70
N PRO A 341 53.20 24.11 1.54
CA PRO A 341 54.42 23.86 0.77
C PRO A 341 55.22 22.68 1.34
N GLU A 342 55.63 21.76 0.47
CA GLU A 342 56.38 20.55 0.82
C GLU A 342 57.61 20.86 1.70
N LYS A 343 58.38 21.91 1.38
CA LYS A 343 59.55 22.33 2.16
C LYS A 343 59.24 22.62 3.63
N LYS A 344 58.04 23.12 3.94
CA LYS A 344 57.62 23.39 5.33
C LYS A 344 57.19 22.11 6.05
N ILE A 345 56.50 21.21 5.36
CA ILE A 345 56.11 19.90 5.90
C ILE A 345 57.37 19.09 6.25
N LEU A 346 58.33 19.06 5.33
CA LEU A 346 59.63 18.41 5.55
C LEU A 346 60.38 19.07 6.73
N GLY A 347 60.39 20.41 6.82
CA GLY A 347 60.99 21.11 7.97
C GLY A 347 60.41 20.72 9.33
N LEU A 348 59.14 20.32 9.40
CA LEU A 348 58.48 19.87 10.62
C LEU A 348 58.77 18.40 10.93
N LEU A 349 58.72 17.53 9.91
CA LEU A 349 59.00 16.11 10.05
C LEU A 349 60.48 15.82 10.41
N PHE A 350 61.39 16.71 9.99
CA PHE A 350 62.84 16.59 10.18
C PHE A 350 63.42 17.61 11.16
N ASN A 351 62.59 18.16 12.07
CA ASN A 351 63.06 19.08 13.11
C ASN A 351 63.89 18.37 14.20
N GLN A 352 64.73 19.10 14.94
CA GLN A 352 65.65 18.54 15.95
C GLN A 352 64.98 17.80 17.11
N GLU A 353 63.66 17.98 17.30
CA GLU A 353 62.87 17.30 18.33
C GLU A 353 62.41 15.88 17.93
N VAL A 354 62.56 15.50 16.66
CA VAL A 354 62.24 14.15 16.17
C VAL A 354 63.51 13.30 16.22
N PRO A 355 63.52 12.16 16.94
CA PRO A 355 64.64 11.24 16.97
C PRO A 355 65.11 10.83 15.56
N ALA A 356 66.43 10.71 15.36
CA ALA A 356 67.02 10.42 14.05
C ALA A 356 66.51 9.11 13.42
N ASN A 357 66.19 8.10 14.23
CA ASN A 357 65.57 6.86 13.77
C ASN A 357 64.16 7.09 13.19
N GLN A 358 63.35 7.96 13.81
CA GLN A 358 62.00 8.30 13.32
C GLN A 358 62.03 9.13 12.03
N GLN A 359 63.03 10.01 11.89
CA GLN A 359 63.25 10.77 10.65
C GLN A 359 63.56 9.84 9.45
N VAL A 360 64.40 8.82 9.64
CA VAL A 360 64.69 7.83 8.60
C VAL A 360 63.40 7.11 8.14
N PHE A 361 62.49 6.81 9.07
CA PHE A 361 61.21 6.20 8.72
C PHE A 361 60.31 7.11 7.91
N PHE A 362 60.26 8.42 8.19
CA PHE A 362 59.47 9.35 7.38
C PHE A 362 59.94 9.41 5.93
N VAL A 363 61.24 9.26 5.67
CA VAL A 363 61.76 9.19 4.29
C VAL A 363 61.29 7.93 3.58
N GLN A 364 61.33 6.77 4.26
CA GLN A 364 60.90 5.49 3.69
C GLN A 364 59.38 5.40 3.50
N LEU A 365 58.61 5.89 4.48
CA LEU A 365 57.14 5.88 4.45
C LEU A 365 56.54 6.76 3.36
N LEU A 366 57.17 7.91 3.11
CA LEU A 366 56.68 8.96 2.22
C LEU A 366 57.39 8.97 0.85
N ASP A 367 58.27 8.00 0.60
CA ASP A 367 59.08 7.86 -0.61
C ASP A 367 59.83 9.16 -0.99
N LEU A 368 60.51 9.77 -0.02
CA LEU A 368 61.18 11.06 -0.19
C LEU A 368 62.62 10.89 -0.64
N SER A 369 63.13 11.83 -1.44
CA SER A 369 64.53 11.80 -1.89
C SER A 369 65.50 11.93 -0.69
N THR A 370 66.59 11.16 -0.71
CA THR A 370 67.62 11.14 0.37
C THR A 370 68.39 12.46 0.54
N GLN A 371 68.19 13.43 -0.37
CA GLN A 371 68.81 14.75 -0.33
C GLN A 371 68.19 15.70 0.73
N VAL A 372 67.08 15.31 1.36
CA VAL A 372 66.30 16.13 2.31
C VAL A 372 66.88 16.14 3.73
N ILE A 373 67.79 15.21 4.09
CA ILE A 373 68.32 15.05 5.45
C ILE A 373 69.77 15.56 5.58
N ASN A 374 70.04 16.39 6.61
CA ASN A 374 71.34 17.03 6.86
C ASN A 374 72.41 16.15 7.57
N SER A 375 72.19 14.85 7.79
CA SER A 375 73.17 14.00 8.50
C SER A 375 73.40 12.65 7.79
N LYS A 376 74.50 12.57 7.02
CA LYS A 376 74.94 11.35 6.32
C LYS A 376 75.32 10.18 7.25
N GLU A 377 75.64 10.44 8.52
CA GLU A 377 76.22 9.43 9.42
C GLU A 377 75.19 8.54 10.16
N HIS A 378 73.91 8.91 10.22
CA HIS A 378 72.91 8.15 11.00
C HIS A 378 72.09 7.14 10.17
N TRP A 379 72.15 7.19 8.83
CA TRP A 379 71.28 6.41 7.94
C TRP A 379 71.77 4.98 7.68
N GLN A 380 73.09 4.71 7.74
CA GLN A 380 73.64 3.40 7.39
C GLN A 380 73.36 2.30 8.42
N ASN A 381 72.95 2.65 9.65
CA ASN A 381 72.73 1.71 10.74
C ASN A 381 71.28 1.67 11.28
N ALA A 382 70.34 2.41 10.68
CA ALA A 382 68.95 2.47 11.14
C ALA A 382 68.05 1.58 10.26
N GLN A 383 68.04 0.27 10.52
CA GLN A 383 66.94 -0.61 10.11
C GLN A 383 65.96 -0.77 11.29
N PRO A 384 64.63 -0.78 11.04
CA PRO A 384 63.65 -1.03 12.09
C PRO A 384 63.84 -2.43 12.67
N VAL A 385 63.78 -2.56 13.98
CA VAL A 385 63.91 -3.87 14.65
C VAL A 385 62.52 -4.47 14.97
N ASN A 386 61.44 -3.65 15.01
CA ASN A 386 60.09 -4.12 15.40
C ASN A 386 58.91 -3.26 14.88
N GLU A 387 57.72 -3.86 14.75
CA GLU A 387 56.45 -3.26 14.30
C GLU A 387 56.02 -2.06 15.19
N ASP A 388 56.31 -2.10 16.49
CA ASP A 388 55.93 -1.04 17.44
C ASP A 388 56.69 0.29 17.19
N GLU A 389 57.92 0.23 16.68
CA GLU A 389 58.70 1.44 16.33
C GLU A 389 58.07 2.17 15.14
N VAL A 390 57.55 1.41 14.18
CA VAL A 390 56.86 1.93 12.98
C VAL A 390 55.55 2.60 13.39
N LEU A 391 54.72 1.93 14.21
CA LEU A 391 53.46 2.50 14.70
C LEU A 391 53.69 3.76 15.56
N ALA A 392 54.75 3.78 16.38
CA ALA A 392 55.13 4.96 17.15
C ALA A 392 55.56 6.13 16.26
N ALA A 393 56.29 5.87 15.17
CA ALA A 393 56.63 6.89 14.18
C ALA A 393 55.37 7.44 13.48
N MET A 394 54.41 6.59 13.09
CA MET A 394 53.13 7.03 12.53
C MET A 394 52.36 7.95 13.49
N ALA A 395 52.24 7.56 14.76
CA ALA A 395 51.58 8.37 15.80
C ALA A 395 52.30 9.70 16.04
N LYS A 396 53.64 9.70 15.99
CA LYS A 396 54.44 10.93 16.08
C LYS A 396 54.19 11.85 14.89
N MET A 397 54.07 11.30 13.68
CA MET A 397 53.71 12.05 12.47
C MET A 397 52.36 12.74 12.63
N PHE A 398 51.34 12.02 13.12
CA PHE A 398 50.03 12.61 13.42
C PHE A 398 50.13 13.73 14.46
N THR A 399 50.94 13.55 15.50
CA THR A 399 51.20 14.58 16.51
C THR A 399 51.83 15.84 15.92
N ILE A 400 52.80 15.70 15.00
CA ILE A 400 53.46 16.83 14.33
C ILE A 400 52.48 17.59 13.44
N PHE A 401 51.63 16.89 12.69
CA PHE A 401 50.61 17.56 11.88
C PHE A 401 49.57 18.29 12.74
N LEU A 402 49.19 17.71 13.88
CA LEU A 402 48.25 18.30 14.83
C LEU A 402 48.84 19.46 15.65
N SER A 403 50.17 19.58 15.76
CA SER A 403 50.79 20.73 16.44
C SER A 403 50.85 21.98 15.55
N TRP A 404 50.58 21.85 14.24
CA TRP A 404 50.76 22.91 13.26
C TRP A 404 49.45 23.41 12.65
N GLN A 405 48.78 24.35 13.33
CA GLN A 405 47.52 24.99 12.90
C GLN A 405 46.33 24.06 12.59
N VAL A 406 46.48 22.75 12.79
CA VAL A 406 45.41 21.75 12.62
C VAL A 406 44.93 21.31 13.99
N HIS A 407 43.66 21.53 14.30
CA HIS A 407 43.12 21.25 15.64
C HIS A 407 42.58 19.81 15.81
N SER A 408 42.45 19.04 14.74
CA SER A 408 41.98 17.64 14.78
C SER A 408 42.31 16.87 13.50
N LEU A 409 42.33 15.54 13.57
CA LEU A 409 42.60 14.62 12.47
C LEU A 409 41.46 13.59 12.37
N LEU A 410 40.94 13.34 11.17
CA LEU A 410 39.96 12.29 10.90
C LEU A 410 40.69 11.09 10.27
N ILE A 411 40.54 9.91 10.87
CA ILE A 411 41.00 8.64 10.31
C ILE A 411 39.78 7.86 9.84
N THR A 412 39.75 7.38 8.60
CA THR A 412 38.67 6.52 8.11
C THR A 412 39.19 5.19 7.59
N VAL A 413 38.63 4.10 8.09
CA VAL A 413 38.97 2.72 7.68
C VAL A 413 37.73 2.09 7.07
N ASP A 414 37.69 1.97 5.74
CA ASP A 414 36.60 1.27 5.05
C ASP A 414 36.84 -0.26 5.06
N ASN A 415 35.77 -1.04 5.06
CA ASN A 415 35.80 -2.50 4.89
C ASN A 415 36.60 -3.31 5.93
N LEU A 416 36.52 -3.00 7.24
CA LEU A 416 37.21 -3.73 8.32
C LEU A 416 37.04 -5.26 8.29
N HIS A 417 35.89 -5.77 7.85
CA HIS A 417 35.64 -7.21 7.70
C HIS A 417 36.61 -7.97 6.77
N LEU A 418 37.36 -7.26 5.91
CA LEU A 418 38.40 -7.84 5.05
C LEU A 418 39.77 -7.93 5.74
N ALA A 419 39.92 -7.32 6.92
CA ALA A 419 41.12 -7.39 7.75
C ALA A 419 41.33 -8.78 8.36
N ASN A 420 42.58 -9.21 8.49
CA ASN A 420 42.94 -10.35 9.33
C ASN A 420 43.15 -9.94 10.80
N TYR A 421 43.22 -10.92 11.71
CA TYR A 421 43.43 -10.66 13.14
C TYR A 421 44.67 -9.80 13.43
N LYS A 422 45.78 -10.04 12.71
CA LYS A 422 47.05 -9.35 12.93
C LYS A 422 46.95 -7.85 12.65
N GLY A 423 46.30 -7.42 11.56
CA GLY A 423 46.20 -5.98 11.35
C GLY A 423 45.04 -5.30 12.10
N CYS A 424 44.02 -6.03 12.59
CA CYS A 424 43.12 -5.47 13.62
C CYS A 424 43.90 -5.18 14.91
N GLN A 425 44.82 -6.07 15.29
CA GLN A 425 45.73 -5.86 16.42
C GLN A 425 46.66 -4.65 16.17
N LEU A 426 47.26 -4.52 14.99
CA LEU A 426 48.11 -3.37 14.65
C LEU A 426 47.34 -2.05 14.61
N LEU A 427 46.12 -2.04 14.04
CA LEU A 427 45.25 -0.87 14.04
C LEU A 427 44.86 -0.46 15.46
N GLY A 428 44.50 -1.42 16.33
CA GLY A 428 44.23 -1.16 17.74
C GLY A 428 45.45 -0.59 18.48
N LYS A 429 46.65 -1.12 18.22
CA LYS A 429 47.91 -0.58 18.76
C LYS A 429 48.19 0.85 18.29
N LEU A 430 48.03 1.12 16.99
CA LEU A 430 48.22 2.47 16.42
C LEU A 430 47.29 3.48 17.08
N LEU A 431 46.00 3.13 17.17
CA LEU A 431 45.02 3.96 17.86
C LEU A 431 45.51 4.22 19.28
N THR A 432 45.90 3.19 20.04
CA THR A 432 46.39 3.30 21.42
C THR A 432 47.54 4.30 21.60
N PHE A 433 48.51 4.34 20.67
CA PHE A 433 49.57 5.36 20.68
C PHE A 433 49.05 6.79 20.49
N CYS A 434 47.90 6.93 19.85
CA CYS A 434 47.23 8.18 19.54
C CYS A 434 46.17 8.60 20.59
N LYS A 435 46.07 7.91 21.74
CA LYS A 435 45.00 8.11 22.73
C LYS A 435 44.87 9.52 23.34
N HIS A 436 45.89 10.36 23.20
CA HIS A 436 45.91 11.73 23.72
C HIS A 436 45.78 12.80 22.63
N LEU A 437 45.64 12.36 21.38
CA LEU A 437 45.54 13.25 20.23
C LEU A 437 44.06 13.52 19.90
N PRO A 438 43.73 14.72 19.37
CA PRO A 438 42.40 15.04 18.87
C PRO A 438 42.09 14.28 17.56
N ILE A 439 41.94 12.96 17.64
CA ILE A 439 41.66 12.08 16.50
C ILE A 439 40.22 11.54 16.56
N SER A 440 39.48 11.70 15.46
CA SER A 440 38.24 10.98 15.22
C SER A 440 38.52 9.81 14.28
N CYS A 441 38.14 8.59 14.65
CA CYS A 441 38.33 7.39 13.84
C CYS A 441 36.98 6.80 13.46
N ILE A 442 36.67 6.73 12.16
CA ILE A 442 35.45 6.11 11.64
C ILE A 442 35.82 4.81 10.94
N ILE A 443 35.22 3.72 11.36
CA ILE A 443 35.52 2.38 10.87
C ILE A 443 34.24 1.77 10.35
N THR A 444 34.23 1.24 9.13
CA THR A 444 33.04 0.58 8.57
C THR A 444 33.22 -0.93 8.49
N SER A 445 32.11 -1.64 8.63
CA SER A 445 32.09 -3.08 8.40
C SER A 445 30.74 -3.54 7.88
N ARG A 446 30.69 -4.79 7.43
CA ARG A 446 29.46 -5.45 7.03
C ARG A 446 28.84 -6.18 8.21
N THR A 447 27.52 -6.02 8.38
CA THR A 447 26.74 -6.72 9.42
C THR A 447 26.89 -8.23 9.38
N GLU A 448 27.15 -8.81 8.19
CA GLU A 448 27.35 -10.24 8.00
C GLU A 448 28.58 -10.82 8.72
N TYR A 449 29.54 -9.97 9.12
CA TYR A 449 30.82 -10.35 9.72
C TYR A 449 30.97 -9.87 11.17
N GLN A 450 29.90 -9.39 11.78
CA GLN A 450 29.90 -8.78 13.12
C GLN A 450 30.43 -9.71 14.23
N ASN A 451 30.37 -11.02 14.02
CA ASN A 451 30.83 -12.04 14.99
C ASN A 451 32.24 -12.60 14.70
N GLN A 452 32.90 -12.19 13.61
CA GLN A 452 34.18 -12.80 13.20
C GLN A 452 35.41 -11.97 13.57
N ILE A 453 35.34 -10.63 13.43
CA ILE A 453 36.49 -9.74 13.61
C ILE A 453 36.00 -8.44 14.28
N THR A 454 36.44 -8.18 15.52
CA THR A 454 36.10 -6.96 16.28
C THR A 454 37.36 -6.26 16.78
N LEU A 455 37.33 -4.92 16.78
CA LEU A 455 38.41 -4.09 17.34
C LEU A 455 38.28 -3.91 18.86
N GLU A 456 37.10 -4.19 19.43
CA GLU A 456 36.81 -4.05 20.87
C GLU A 456 37.89 -4.65 21.79
N PRO A 457 38.43 -5.86 21.55
CA PRO A 457 39.46 -6.44 22.42
C PRO A 457 40.75 -5.61 22.52
N PHE A 458 41.02 -4.76 21.52
CA PHE A 458 42.26 -3.99 21.39
C PHE A 458 42.10 -2.50 21.74
N ILE A 459 40.88 -2.03 22.01
CA ILE A 459 40.55 -0.62 22.27
C ILE A 459 39.80 -0.40 23.60
N ASN A 460 39.81 -1.39 24.50
CA ASN A 460 39.07 -1.38 25.77
C ASN A 460 39.36 -0.18 26.71
N ASP A 461 40.49 0.51 26.54
CA ASP A 461 40.89 1.66 27.37
C ASP A 461 40.42 3.04 26.81
N TYR A 462 39.65 3.07 25.72
CA TYR A 462 39.15 4.32 25.11
C TYR A 462 37.92 4.88 25.82
N CYS A 463 37.93 6.20 26.05
CA CYS A 463 36.85 6.91 26.74
C CYS A 463 35.56 6.98 25.92
N HIS A 464 35.65 6.90 24.58
CA HIS A 464 34.55 7.13 23.65
C HIS A 464 34.63 6.17 22.44
N PHE A 465 34.04 4.98 22.59
CA PHE A 465 33.73 4.06 21.50
C PHE A 465 32.22 3.99 21.29
N SER A 466 31.76 4.15 20.04
CA SER A 466 30.34 4.06 19.68
C SER A 466 30.13 3.17 18.45
N THR A 467 29.06 2.37 18.47
CA THR A 467 28.62 1.57 17.33
C THR A 467 27.37 2.20 16.71
N VAL A 468 27.34 2.33 15.39
CA VAL A 468 26.22 2.90 14.63
C VAL A 468 25.70 1.87 13.63
N PRO A 469 24.55 1.24 13.90
CA PRO A 469 23.90 0.33 12.96
C PRO A 469 23.19 1.12 11.85
N LEU A 470 23.50 0.83 10.59
CA LEU A 470 22.77 1.36 9.44
C LEU A 470 21.66 0.37 9.01
N GLY A 471 20.41 0.74 9.29
CA GLY A 471 19.22 0.07 8.75
C GLY A 471 18.78 0.65 7.39
N PRO A 472 17.77 0.11 6.70
CA PRO A 472 17.22 0.69 5.47
C PRO A 472 16.78 2.16 5.65
N LEU A 473 16.72 2.93 4.56
CA LEU A 473 16.18 4.30 4.61
C LEU A 473 14.71 4.29 5.02
N SER A 474 14.31 5.31 5.80
CA SER A 474 12.90 5.51 6.15
C SER A 474 12.06 5.91 4.94
N GLU A 475 10.74 5.72 5.01
CA GLU A 475 9.83 6.07 3.92
C GLU A 475 9.99 7.53 3.48
N ALA A 476 10.14 8.46 4.43
CA ALA A 476 10.36 9.88 4.14
C ALA A 476 11.71 10.16 3.43
N GLU A 477 12.76 9.41 3.76
CA GLU A 477 14.07 9.54 3.09
C GLU A 477 14.07 8.90 1.71
N VAL A 478 13.37 7.78 1.56
CA VAL A 478 13.13 7.11 0.29
C VAL A 478 12.35 8.03 -0.65
N GLU A 479 11.30 8.69 -0.18
CA GLU A 479 10.54 9.68 -0.97
C GLU A 479 11.43 10.84 -1.42
N ARG A 480 12.27 11.39 -0.53
CA ARG A 480 13.24 12.44 -0.90
C ARG A 480 14.22 11.96 -1.96
N LEU A 481 14.74 10.74 -1.85
CA LEU A 481 15.65 10.17 -2.85
C LEU A 481 14.94 10.00 -4.20
N CYS A 482 13.67 9.59 -4.18
CA CYS A 482 12.87 9.44 -5.39
C CYS A 482 12.49 10.77 -6.05
N ASN A 483 12.46 11.89 -5.30
CA ASN A 483 12.17 13.21 -5.86
C ASN A 483 13.21 13.68 -6.89
N GLU A 484 14.47 13.22 -6.78
CA GLU A 484 15.49 13.49 -7.80
C GLU A 484 15.16 12.78 -9.14
N PHE A 485 14.28 11.78 -9.11
CA PHE A 485 13.83 10.98 -10.26
C PHE A 485 12.38 11.30 -10.67
N ASN A 486 11.91 12.53 -10.39
CA ASN A 486 10.54 13.00 -10.71
C ASN A 486 10.14 12.91 -12.19
N HIS A 487 11.09 12.69 -13.09
CA HIS A 487 10.84 12.43 -14.51
C HIS A 487 10.23 11.04 -14.78
N LEU A 488 10.30 10.11 -13.82
CA LEU A 488 9.76 8.76 -13.92
C LEU A 488 8.29 8.69 -13.48
N PRO A 489 7.48 7.74 -14.02
CA PRO A 489 6.11 7.53 -13.57
C PRO A 489 6.01 7.17 -12.08
N LYS A 490 5.05 7.79 -11.37
CA LYS A 490 4.86 7.57 -9.92
C LYS A 490 4.61 6.11 -9.55
N ASP A 491 3.93 5.35 -10.40
CA ASP A 491 3.68 3.92 -10.16
C ASP A 491 4.95 3.07 -10.29
N TYR A 492 5.88 3.45 -11.18
CA TYR A 492 7.19 2.81 -11.30
C TYR A 492 8.05 3.07 -10.05
N ILE A 493 8.07 4.32 -9.58
CA ILE A 493 8.77 4.70 -8.35
C ILE A 493 8.26 3.89 -7.15
N ARG A 494 6.94 3.79 -6.97
CA ARG A 494 6.34 2.98 -5.89
C ARG A 494 6.77 1.51 -5.93
N ARG A 495 6.89 0.93 -7.13
CA ARG A 495 7.38 -0.46 -7.29
C ARG A 495 8.87 -0.58 -6.98
N CYS A 496 9.69 0.37 -7.43
CA CYS A 496 11.13 0.39 -7.12
C CYS A 496 11.39 0.48 -5.60
N ILE A 497 10.57 1.24 -4.89
CA ILE A 497 10.60 1.31 -3.42
C ILE A 497 10.28 -0.06 -2.80
N GLN A 498 9.24 -0.73 -3.30
CA GLN A 498 8.86 -2.06 -2.82
C GLN A 498 9.93 -3.12 -3.10
N TRP A 499 10.54 -3.09 -4.29
CA TRP A 499 11.58 -4.04 -4.69
C TRP A 499 12.91 -3.83 -3.95
N SER A 500 13.33 -2.58 -3.76
CA SER A 500 14.59 -2.24 -3.07
C SER A 500 14.53 -2.46 -1.56
N GLY A 501 13.34 -2.47 -0.96
CA GLY A 501 13.17 -2.62 0.49
C GLY A 501 13.86 -1.50 1.30
N GLY A 502 14.02 -0.32 0.70
CA GLY A 502 14.68 0.84 1.34
C GLY A 502 16.21 0.80 1.30
N ILE A 503 16.83 -0.13 0.57
CA ILE A 503 18.30 -0.18 0.39
C ILE A 503 18.69 0.83 -0.71
N PRO A 504 19.48 1.87 -0.40
CA PRO A 504 19.80 2.95 -1.34
C PRO A 504 20.42 2.48 -2.65
N LEU A 505 21.37 1.54 -2.60
CA LEU A 505 22.06 1.03 -3.78
C LEU A 505 21.09 0.41 -4.78
N TYR A 506 20.24 -0.50 -4.31
CA TYR A 506 19.25 -1.17 -5.15
C TYR A 506 18.20 -0.19 -5.65
N LEU A 507 17.75 0.75 -4.82
CA LEU A 507 16.78 1.76 -5.21
C LEU A 507 17.33 2.65 -6.33
N ILE A 508 18.57 3.15 -6.21
CA ILE A 508 19.20 3.96 -7.26
C ILE A 508 19.38 3.14 -8.54
N GLN A 509 19.85 1.89 -8.44
CA GLN A 509 19.98 1.01 -9.60
C GLN A 509 18.65 0.71 -10.31
N LEU A 510 17.56 0.55 -9.56
CA LEU A 510 16.21 0.38 -10.11
C LEU A 510 15.70 1.65 -10.80
N LEU A 511 15.99 2.83 -10.23
CA LEU A 511 15.57 4.11 -10.79
C LEU A 511 16.38 4.50 -12.04
N THR A 512 17.65 4.10 -12.15
CA THR A 512 18.52 4.47 -13.28
C THR A 512 18.42 3.57 -14.51
N SER A 513 17.97 2.32 -14.35
CA SER A 513 18.06 1.29 -15.40
C SER A 513 16.96 1.32 -16.47
N GLN A 514 15.97 2.22 -16.33
CA GLN A 514 14.88 2.54 -17.26
C GLN A 514 14.47 1.36 -18.20
N PRO A 515 13.65 0.41 -17.72
CA PRO A 515 13.12 -0.66 -18.58
C PRO A 515 12.15 -0.09 -19.63
N GLU A 516 12.08 -0.73 -20.81
CA GLU A 516 11.16 -0.36 -21.90
C GLU A 516 9.68 -0.43 -21.45
N ASN A 517 9.39 -1.26 -20.44
CA ASN A 517 8.10 -1.38 -19.76
C ASN A 517 8.22 -1.05 -18.25
N SER A 518 7.32 -0.21 -17.75
CA SER A 518 7.24 0.16 -16.32
C SER A 518 6.84 -0.97 -15.35
N GLU A 519 6.60 -2.17 -15.87
CA GLU A 519 6.21 -3.37 -15.09
C GLU A 519 7.36 -4.35 -14.88
N GLU A 520 8.49 -4.19 -15.59
CA GLU A 520 9.58 -5.16 -15.57
C GLU A 520 10.69 -4.77 -14.59
N ILE A 521 11.29 -5.78 -13.95
CA ILE A 521 12.50 -5.60 -13.16
C ILE A 521 13.68 -5.40 -14.13
N PRO A 522 14.59 -4.45 -13.85
CA PRO A 522 15.82 -4.28 -14.61
C PRO A 522 16.62 -5.58 -14.74
N SER A 523 16.97 -5.92 -15.98
CA SER A 523 17.63 -7.19 -16.34
C SER A 523 18.93 -7.44 -15.58
N SER A 524 19.69 -6.40 -15.22
CA SER A 524 20.94 -6.52 -14.43
C SER A 524 20.71 -7.03 -13.00
N LEU A 525 19.64 -6.60 -12.34
CA LEU A 525 19.27 -7.08 -11.00
C LEU A 525 18.62 -8.46 -11.04
N GLN A 526 17.85 -8.74 -12.10
CA GLN A 526 17.35 -10.07 -12.37
C GLN A 526 18.52 -11.05 -12.53
N LEU A 527 19.48 -10.76 -13.42
CA LEU A 527 20.69 -11.58 -13.65
C LEU A 527 21.47 -11.90 -12.36
N LEU A 528 21.64 -10.92 -11.45
CA LEU A 528 22.35 -11.14 -10.19
C LEU A 528 21.63 -12.12 -9.26
N VAL A 529 20.31 -12.01 -9.14
CA VAL A 529 19.50 -12.97 -8.37
C VAL A 529 19.47 -14.33 -9.08
N GLU A 530 19.40 -14.35 -10.40
CA GLU A 530 19.36 -15.57 -11.20
C GLU A 530 20.66 -16.37 -11.14
N GLN A 531 21.82 -15.71 -11.16
CA GLN A 531 23.12 -16.34 -10.92
C GLN A 531 23.17 -17.00 -9.55
N LYS A 532 22.66 -16.32 -8.50
CA LYS A 532 22.55 -16.91 -7.16
C LYS A 532 21.61 -18.11 -7.14
N LEU A 533 20.49 -18.07 -7.86
CA LEU A 533 19.53 -19.18 -7.94
C LEU A 533 20.09 -20.41 -8.67
N LEU A 534 20.97 -20.24 -9.66
CA LEU A 534 21.60 -21.34 -10.41
C LEU A 534 22.59 -22.15 -9.56
N GLN A 535 23.17 -21.54 -8.52
CA GLN A 535 24.13 -22.19 -7.62
C GLN A 535 23.46 -23.01 -6.51
N LEU A 536 22.12 -22.99 -6.41
CA LEU A 536 21.38 -23.68 -5.36
C LEU A 536 21.10 -25.14 -5.70
N ASN A 537 21.11 -25.99 -4.67
CA ASN A 537 20.62 -27.36 -4.80
C ASN A 537 19.08 -27.40 -4.89
N GLU A 538 18.54 -28.54 -5.32
CA GLU A 538 17.09 -28.72 -5.54
C GLU A 538 16.26 -28.49 -4.27
N LYS A 539 16.78 -28.88 -3.08
CA LYS A 539 16.07 -28.74 -1.81
C LYS A 539 15.93 -27.27 -1.41
N ASP A 540 17.01 -26.52 -1.52
CA ASP A 540 17.07 -25.08 -1.27
C ASP A 540 16.17 -24.30 -2.23
N ARG A 541 16.15 -24.69 -3.51
CA ARG A 541 15.26 -24.10 -4.51
C ARG A 541 13.79 -24.30 -4.14
N ARG A 542 13.36 -25.51 -3.78
CA ARG A 542 11.96 -25.79 -3.40
C ARG A 542 11.51 -25.02 -2.17
N VAL A 543 12.41 -24.76 -1.22
CA VAL A 543 12.13 -23.92 -0.05
C VAL A 543 11.94 -22.46 -0.46
N LEU A 544 12.78 -21.92 -1.33
CA LEU A 544 12.59 -20.56 -1.87
C LEU A 544 11.29 -20.42 -2.65
N GLU A 545 10.94 -21.42 -3.47
CA GLU A 545 9.68 -21.44 -4.22
C GLU A 545 8.46 -21.38 -3.29
N LEU A 546 8.44 -22.19 -2.24
CA LEU A 546 7.37 -22.15 -1.23
C LEU A 546 7.33 -20.79 -0.50
N LEU A 547 8.49 -20.28 -0.06
CA LEU A 547 8.56 -19.00 0.64
C LEU A 547 8.20 -17.82 -0.26
N SER A 548 8.39 -17.94 -1.58
CA SER A 548 8.01 -16.90 -2.54
C SER A 548 6.49 -16.66 -2.59
N ILE A 549 5.70 -17.66 -2.20
CA ILE A 549 4.24 -17.63 -2.20
C ILE A 549 3.68 -17.11 -0.87
N CYS A 550 4.45 -17.17 0.21
CA CYS A 550 4.04 -16.72 1.53
C CYS A 550 4.41 -15.26 1.77
N GLU A 551 3.49 -14.47 2.32
CA GLU A 551 3.76 -13.09 2.73
C GLU A 551 4.32 -12.99 4.16
N ALA A 552 3.98 -13.96 5.01
CA ALA A 552 4.43 -14.03 6.39
C ALA A 552 5.58 -15.04 6.58
N PRO A 553 6.47 -14.83 7.56
CA PRO A 553 7.48 -15.83 7.95
C PRO A 553 6.82 -17.16 8.32
N LEU A 554 7.42 -18.26 7.86
CA LEU A 554 6.94 -19.61 8.18
C LEU A 554 7.88 -20.29 9.19
N PRO A 555 7.36 -20.94 10.24
CA PRO A 555 8.20 -21.76 11.11
C PRO A 555 8.92 -22.85 10.30
N LEU A 556 10.21 -23.08 10.56
CA LEU A 556 11.01 -24.04 9.81
C LEU A 556 10.44 -25.48 9.88
N SER A 557 9.80 -25.84 10.99
CA SER A 557 9.09 -27.11 11.15
C SER A 557 7.97 -27.29 10.12
N VAL A 558 7.24 -26.21 9.82
CA VAL A 558 6.13 -26.19 8.85
C VAL A 558 6.66 -26.36 7.44
N VAL A 559 7.74 -25.65 7.09
CA VAL A 559 8.41 -25.79 5.79
C VAL A 559 8.85 -27.24 5.57
N LYS A 560 9.45 -27.87 6.60
CA LYS A 560 9.86 -29.28 6.56
C LYS A 560 8.68 -30.22 6.35
N ASP A 561 7.56 -29.98 7.02
CA ASP A 561 6.36 -30.81 6.91
C ASP A 561 5.68 -30.65 5.54
N LEU A 562 5.53 -29.41 5.04
CA LEU A 562 4.91 -29.10 3.75
C LEU A 562 5.71 -29.69 2.58
N LEU A 563 7.04 -29.61 2.63
CA LEU A 563 7.93 -30.17 1.60
C LEU A 563 8.24 -31.66 1.81
N LYS A 564 7.77 -32.27 2.90
CA LYS A 564 8.05 -33.66 3.31
C LYS A 564 9.56 -33.95 3.46
N GLN A 565 10.33 -32.98 3.95
CA GLN A 565 11.79 -33.06 4.14
C GLN A 565 12.19 -32.79 5.60
N LYS A 566 12.09 -33.82 6.46
CA LYS A 566 12.35 -33.68 7.91
C LYS A 566 13.80 -33.30 8.26
N SER A 567 14.77 -33.75 7.46
CA SER A 567 16.21 -33.53 7.70
C SER A 567 16.79 -32.29 7.03
N TYR A 568 15.96 -31.39 6.48
CA TYR A 568 16.43 -30.20 5.78
C TYR A 568 17.11 -29.20 6.73
N SER A 569 18.23 -28.59 6.29
CA SER A 569 18.91 -27.47 6.98
C SER A 569 19.03 -26.28 6.02
N PRO A 570 18.63 -25.05 6.43
CA PRO A 570 18.66 -23.86 5.58
C PRO A 570 20.04 -23.19 5.45
N GLU A 571 21.12 -23.82 5.92
CA GLU A 571 22.48 -23.25 5.90
C GLU A 571 22.92 -22.77 4.50
N GLY A 572 22.58 -23.52 3.44
CA GLY A 572 22.85 -23.15 2.05
C GLY A 572 22.13 -21.87 1.62
N LEU A 573 20.85 -21.70 2.00
CA LEU A 573 20.09 -20.49 1.69
C LEU A 573 20.48 -19.28 2.54
N VAL A 574 20.86 -19.50 3.80
CA VAL A 574 21.34 -18.44 4.70
C VAL A 574 22.70 -17.93 4.24
N SER A 575 23.62 -18.84 3.89
CA SER A 575 24.94 -18.48 3.32
C SER A 575 24.82 -17.77 1.98
N ALA A 576 23.85 -18.16 1.13
CA ALA A 576 23.53 -17.44 -0.10
C ALA A 576 22.80 -16.10 0.10
N GLN A 577 22.44 -15.77 1.35
CA GLN A 577 21.71 -14.55 1.76
C GLN A 577 20.31 -14.41 1.15
N LEU A 578 19.66 -15.52 0.81
CA LEU A 578 18.33 -15.50 0.20
C LEU A 578 17.21 -15.57 1.25
N VAL A 579 17.50 -16.13 2.42
CA VAL A 579 16.57 -16.21 3.57
C VAL A 579 17.25 -15.83 4.89
N LYS A 580 16.43 -15.34 5.80
CA LYS A 580 16.78 -15.06 7.21
C LYS A 580 15.94 -15.95 8.13
N ILE A 581 16.51 -16.28 9.28
CA ILE A 581 15.85 -17.05 10.33
C ILE A 581 15.77 -16.18 11.57
N ASP A 582 14.58 -16.04 12.14
CA ASP A 582 14.37 -15.30 13.38
C ASP A 582 14.66 -16.13 14.64
N ILE A 583 14.56 -15.49 15.80
CA ILE A 583 14.74 -16.12 17.12
C ILE A 583 13.74 -17.25 17.41
N HIS A 584 12.61 -17.30 16.69
CA HIS A 584 11.57 -18.31 16.82
C HIS A 584 11.70 -19.45 15.80
N LEU A 585 12.83 -19.52 15.08
CA LEU A 585 13.09 -20.47 14.01
C LEU A 585 12.12 -20.35 12.83
N SER A 586 11.59 -19.15 12.57
CA SER A 586 10.81 -18.85 11.37
C SER A 586 11.73 -18.38 10.26
N ILE A 587 11.54 -18.95 9.08
CA ILE A 587 12.29 -18.65 7.88
C ILE A 587 11.49 -17.69 6.99
N SER A 588 12.16 -16.67 6.46
CA SER A 588 11.58 -15.68 5.55
C SER A 588 12.61 -15.22 4.53
N LEU A 589 12.15 -14.72 3.38
CA LEU A 589 13.05 -14.19 2.35
C LEU A 589 13.72 -12.89 2.82
N CYS A 590 15.00 -12.72 2.49
CA CYS A 590 15.73 -11.48 2.83
C CYS A 590 15.20 -10.27 2.05
N HIS A 591 14.80 -10.49 0.80
CA HIS A 591 14.40 -9.41 -0.11
C HIS A 591 13.12 -9.75 -0.88
N LYS A 592 12.21 -8.77 -0.99
CA LYS A 592 11.00 -8.86 -1.82
C LYS A 592 11.30 -9.05 -3.30
N LEU A 593 12.47 -8.58 -3.76
CA LEU A 593 12.94 -8.82 -5.13
C LEU A 593 13.13 -10.31 -5.42
N VAL A 594 13.76 -11.05 -4.50
CA VAL A 594 13.94 -12.51 -4.61
C VAL A 594 12.59 -13.21 -4.63
N GLN A 595 11.66 -12.78 -3.78
CA GLN A 595 10.28 -13.28 -3.77
C GLN A 595 9.62 -13.14 -5.14
N HIS A 596 9.69 -11.95 -5.74
CA HIS A 596 9.07 -11.69 -7.03
C HIS A 596 9.70 -12.53 -8.15
N ILE A 597 11.04 -12.53 -8.27
CA ILE A 597 11.76 -13.27 -9.32
C ILE A 597 11.50 -14.78 -9.22
N VAL A 598 11.55 -15.34 -8.02
CA VAL A 598 11.28 -16.77 -7.81
C VAL A 598 9.82 -17.08 -8.14
N ARG A 599 8.87 -16.24 -7.70
CA ARG A 599 7.44 -16.45 -7.93
C ARG A 599 7.07 -16.37 -9.41
N GLU A 600 7.60 -15.41 -10.17
CA GLU A 600 7.31 -15.25 -11.61
C GLU A 600 7.83 -16.44 -12.44
N ARG A 601 8.90 -17.11 -11.99
CA ARG A 601 9.43 -18.33 -12.63
C ARG A 601 8.55 -19.56 -12.44
N LEU A 602 7.65 -19.56 -11.46
CA LEU A 602 6.80 -20.71 -11.19
C LEU A 602 5.67 -20.78 -12.23
N SER A 603 5.42 -21.98 -12.75
CA SER A 603 4.22 -22.22 -13.53
C SER A 603 2.96 -22.07 -12.66
N ASP A 604 1.83 -21.72 -13.26
CA ASP A 604 0.56 -21.56 -12.54
C ASP A 604 0.11 -22.85 -11.83
N GLU A 605 0.47 -24.01 -12.35
CA GLU A 605 0.22 -25.30 -11.70
C GLU A 605 1.00 -25.44 -10.38
N VAL A 606 2.28 -25.05 -10.38
CA VAL A 606 3.13 -25.10 -9.18
C VAL A 606 2.69 -24.06 -8.16
N LYS A 607 2.36 -22.83 -8.61
CA LYS A 607 1.77 -21.79 -7.75
C LYS A 607 0.51 -22.32 -7.05
N ARG A 608 -0.44 -22.90 -7.80
CA ARG A 608 -1.67 -23.49 -7.24
C ARG A 608 -1.40 -24.57 -6.20
N LYS A 609 -0.48 -25.50 -6.49
CA LYS A 609 -0.10 -26.58 -5.56
C LYS A 609 0.43 -26.06 -4.22
N TYR A 610 1.31 -25.05 -4.25
CA TYR A 610 1.86 -24.45 -3.03
C TYR A 610 0.81 -23.61 -2.29
N HIS A 611 0.00 -22.81 -2.99
CA HIS A 611 -1.13 -22.10 -2.37
C HIS A 611 -2.09 -23.07 -1.68
N GLN A 612 -2.43 -24.21 -2.31
CA GLN A 612 -3.26 -25.25 -1.70
C GLN A 612 -2.59 -25.84 -0.45
N ALA A 613 -1.30 -26.20 -0.52
CA ALA A 613 -0.58 -26.78 0.61
C ALA A 613 -0.54 -25.84 1.83
N VAL A 614 -0.34 -24.54 1.59
CA VAL A 614 -0.39 -23.52 2.64
C VAL A 614 -1.81 -23.35 3.19
N ALA A 615 -2.82 -23.27 2.32
CA ALA A 615 -4.22 -23.16 2.73
C ALA A 615 -4.66 -24.35 3.59
N ASP A 616 -4.37 -25.59 3.18
CA ASP A 616 -4.70 -26.81 3.92
C ASP A 616 -4.03 -26.86 5.30
N TYR A 617 -2.81 -26.30 5.41
CA TYR A 617 -2.10 -26.19 6.68
C TYR A 617 -2.73 -25.16 7.61
N LEU A 618 -3.09 -23.98 7.08
CA LEU A 618 -3.76 -22.91 7.84
C LEU A 618 -5.18 -23.34 8.28
N GLU A 619 -5.95 -24.00 7.40
CA GLU A 619 -7.31 -24.51 7.69
C GLU A 619 -7.30 -25.48 8.87
N LYS A 620 -6.36 -26.42 8.93
CA LYS A 620 -6.22 -27.40 10.04
C LYS A 620 -5.92 -26.78 11.40
N ARG A 621 -5.43 -25.54 11.43
CA ARG A 621 -5.04 -24.83 12.65
C ARG A 621 -6.04 -23.76 13.07
N LEU A 622 -7.05 -23.48 12.26
CA LEU A 622 -8.06 -22.47 12.54
C LEU A 622 -8.72 -22.69 13.91
N ASP A 623 -9.08 -23.94 14.24
CA ASP A 623 -9.71 -24.29 15.52
C ASP A 623 -8.76 -24.15 16.72
N LYS A 624 -7.45 -24.33 16.50
CA LYS A 624 -6.42 -24.29 17.55
C LYS A 624 -5.88 -22.88 17.79
N MET A 625 -6.05 -21.99 16.83
CA MET A 625 -5.54 -20.62 16.85
C MET A 625 -6.59 -19.68 16.26
N PRO A 626 -7.59 -19.24 17.05
CA PRO A 626 -8.64 -18.33 16.57
C PRO A 626 -8.12 -16.96 16.09
N GLN A 627 -6.87 -16.62 16.42
CA GLN A 627 -6.20 -15.40 15.95
C GLN A 627 -5.49 -15.56 14.59
N LEU A 628 -5.58 -16.73 13.95
CA LEU A 628 -5.05 -16.91 12.60
C LEU A 628 -5.69 -15.91 11.64
N ASP A 629 -4.89 -15.35 10.74
CA ASP A 629 -5.41 -14.43 9.73
C ASP A 629 -6.26 -15.19 8.68
N VAL A 630 -7.58 -15.17 8.90
CA VAL A 630 -8.58 -15.79 8.02
C VAL A 630 -8.54 -15.18 6.61
N TYR A 631 -8.08 -13.93 6.48
CA TYR A 631 -7.94 -13.28 5.18
C TYR A 631 -6.81 -13.92 4.34
N SER A 632 -5.65 -14.20 4.95
CA SER A 632 -4.57 -14.93 4.30
C SER A 632 -5.01 -16.33 3.84
N LEU A 633 -5.76 -17.06 4.69
CA LEU A 633 -6.34 -18.36 4.33
C LEU A 633 -7.24 -18.26 3.09
N ALA A 634 -8.14 -17.27 3.07
CA ALA A 634 -9.04 -17.03 1.94
C ALA A 634 -8.28 -16.74 0.64
N HIS A 635 -7.23 -15.92 0.73
CA HIS A 635 -6.37 -15.60 -0.41
C HIS A 635 -5.66 -16.84 -0.97
N HIS A 636 -5.12 -17.72 -0.11
CA HIS A 636 -4.47 -18.95 -0.58
C HIS A 636 -5.46 -19.92 -1.25
N PHE A 637 -6.69 -20.09 -0.74
CA PHE A 637 -7.69 -20.92 -1.43
C PHE A 637 -8.12 -20.34 -2.78
N GLU A 638 -8.28 -19.02 -2.87
CA GLU A 638 -8.58 -18.32 -4.13
C GLU A 638 -7.47 -18.57 -5.17
N GLN A 639 -6.21 -18.34 -4.81
CA GLN A 639 -5.06 -18.55 -5.71
C GLN A 639 -4.83 -20.03 -6.04
N ALA A 640 -5.26 -20.95 -5.18
CA ALA A 640 -5.24 -22.39 -5.46
C ALA A 640 -6.32 -22.85 -6.44
N GLY A 641 -7.30 -21.99 -6.76
CA GLY A 641 -8.45 -22.33 -7.61
C GLY A 641 -9.64 -22.94 -6.86
N HIS A 642 -9.58 -23.04 -5.53
CA HIS A 642 -10.69 -23.49 -4.68
C HIS A 642 -11.64 -22.32 -4.38
N LEU A 643 -12.28 -21.80 -5.43
CA LEU A 643 -13.04 -20.55 -5.40
C LEU A 643 -14.14 -20.52 -4.35
N LEU A 644 -14.87 -21.62 -4.16
CA LEU A 644 -15.95 -21.72 -3.18
C LEU A 644 -15.45 -21.62 -1.72
N LYS A 645 -14.33 -22.29 -1.40
CA LYS A 645 -13.65 -22.14 -0.10
C LYS A 645 -13.10 -20.72 0.07
N GLY A 646 -12.50 -20.17 -0.99
CA GLY A 646 -12.02 -18.78 -1.01
C GLY A 646 -13.13 -17.78 -0.67
N ALA A 647 -14.30 -17.90 -1.31
CA ALA A 647 -15.46 -17.06 -1.05
C ALA A 647 -15.96 -17.19 0.40
N LYS A 648 -16.06 -18.42 0.91
CA LYS A 648 -16.46 -18.70 2.30
C LYS A 648 -15.54 -18.02 3.32
N TYR A 649 -14.21 -18.21 3.18
CA TYR A 649 -13.25 -17.62 4.12
C TYR A 649 -13.11 -16.11 3.96
N HIS A 650 -13.25 -15.56 2.75
CA HIS A 650 -13.33 -14.10 2.54
C HIS A 650 -14.55 -13.51 3.25
N SER A 651 -15.71 -14.18 3.17
CA SER A 651 -16.91 -13.77 3.90
C SER A 651 -16.67 -13.75 5.42
N GLN A 652 -16.05 -14.80 5.97
CA GLN A 652 -15.71 -14.86 7.41
C GLN A 652 -14.72 -13.77 7.82
N ALA A 653 -13.66 -13.54 7.04
CA ALA A 653 -12.69 -12.49 7.29
C ALA A 653 -13.35 -11.10 7.27
N ALA A 654 -14.26 -10.86 6.31
CA ALA A 654 -14.99 -9.60 6.23
C ALA A 654 -15.95 -9.40 7.41
N THR A 655 -16.59 -10.46 7.90
CA THR A 655 -17.43 -10.39 9.11
C THR A 655 -16.61 -10.01 10.35
N ASN A 656 -15.37 -10.49 10.47
CA ASN A 656 -14.47 -10.07 11.56
C ASN A 656 -14.10 -8.58 11.46
N LEU A 657 -13.92 -8.05 10.24
CA LEU A 657 -13.68 -6.61 10.03
C LEU A 657 -14.94 -5.78 10.35
N LEU A 658 -16.12 -6.30 10.02
CA LEU A 658 -17.40 -5.67 10.36
C LEU A 658 -17.57 -5.53 11.88
N GLN A 659 -17.23 -6.56 12.66
CA GLN A 659 -17.25 -6.50 14.12
C GLN A 659 -16.27 -5.46 14.70
N LYS A 660 -15.20 -5.12 13.97
CA LYS A 660 -14.24 -4.07 14.32
C LYS A 660 -14.65 -2.68 13.80
N GLY A 661 -15.79 -2.54 13.11
CA GLY A 661 -16.27 -1.29 12.54
C GLY A 661 -15.56 -0.86 11.24
N LEU A 662 -14.78 -1.75 10.60
CA LEU A 662 -14.05 -1.46 9.36
C LEU A 662 -14.92 -1.71 8.11
N TYR A 663 -15.98 -0.91 7.97
CA TYR A 663 -17.04 -1.13 6.97
C TYR A 663 -16.58 -1.08 5.51
N HIS A 664 -15.69 -0.15 5.15
CA HIS A 664 -15.21 0.00 3.76
C HIS A 664 -14.38 -1.19 3.28
N GLU A 665 -13.49 -1.69 4.14
CA GLU A 665 -12.66 -2.85 3.84
C GLU A 665 -13.50 -4.12 3.77
N SER A 666 -14.43 -4.28 4.73
CA SER A 666 -15.37 -5.40 4.76
C SER A 666 -16.23 -5.46 3.49
N GLU A 667 -16.79 -4.33 3.03
CA GLU A 667 -17.58 -4.26 1.79
C GLU A 667 -16.78 -4.67 0.55
N ARG A 668 -15.53 -4.21 0.45
CA ARG A 668 -14.63 -4.56 -0.66
C ARG A 668 -14.37 -6.06 -0.70
N ILE A 669 -14.13 -6.69 0.46
CA ILE A 669 -13.85 -8.12 0.57
C ILE A 669 -15.11 -8.95 0.31
N LEU A 670 -16.28 -8.54 0.81
CA LEU A 670 -17.55 -9.23 0.56
C LEU A 670 -17.95 -9.18 -0.92
N ASN A 671 -17.79 -8.02 -1.58
CA ASN A 671 -18.05 -7.92 -3.02
C ASN A 671 -17.13 -8.83 -3.83
N LYS A 672 -15.85 -8.96 -3.43
CA LYS A 672 -14.92 -9.92 -4.03
C LYS A 672 -15.36 -11.36 -3.77
N ALA A 673 -15.75 -11.69 -2.54
CA ALA A 673 -16.29 -13.01 -2.20
C ALA A 673 -17.53 -13.36 -3.04
N LEU A 674 -18.43 -12.39 -3.26
CA LEU A 674 -19.62 -12.56 -4.09
C LEU A 674 -19.26 -12.83 -5.55
N GLN A 675 -18.27 -12.13 -6.11
CA GLN A 675 -17.77 -12.39 -7.46
C GLN A 675 -17.16 -13.79 -7.60
N LEU A 676 -16.39 -14.23 -6.60
CA LEU A 676 -15.80 -15.58 -6.56
C LEU A 676 -16.88 -16.66 -6.40
N ALA A 677 -17.93 -16.39 -5.63
CA ALA A 677 -19.05 -17.31 -5.48
C ALA A 677 -19.81 -17.47 -6.81
N LYS A 678 -20.09 -16.36 -7.51
CA LYS A 678 -20.82 -16.36 -8.80
C LYS A 678 -20.10 -17.05 -9.96
N SER A 679 -18.77 -17.24 -9.88
CA SER A 679 -18.01 -17.97 -10.90
C SER A 679 -18.03 -19.50 -10.71
N CYS A 680 -18.67 -20.00 -9.65
CA CYS A 680 -18.87 -21.43 -9.39
C CYS A 680 -20.24 -21.94 -9.93
N SER A 681 -20.55 -23.24 -9.80
CA SER A 681 -21.86 -23.81 -10.18
C SER A 681 -22.95 -23.61 -9.13
N GLU A 682 -24.18 -23.26 -9.54
CA GLU A 682 -25.28 -22.77 -8.68
C GLU A 682 -25.68 -23.65 -7.47
N LYS A 683 -25.58 -24.98 -7.55
CA LYS A 683 -26.13 -25.88 -6.52
C LYS A 683 -25.48 -25.77 -5.13
N ASP A 684 -24.19 -25.42 -5.06
CA ASP A 684 -23.44 -25.33 -3.80
C ASP A 684 -23.16 -23.86 -3.36
N ILE A 685 -23.56 -22.88 -4.18
CA ILE A 685 -23.28 -21.44 -3.93
C ILE A 685 -24.31 -20.81 -2.99
N SER A 686 -25.57 -21.26 -3.05
CA SER A 686 -26.72 -20.58 -2.44
C SER A 686 -26.47 -20.16 -0.99
N ASP A 687 -25.92 -21.05 -0.16
CA ASP A 687 -25.65 -20.74 1.26
C ASP A 687 -24.58 -19.67 1.47
N ILE A 688 -23.50 -19.72 0.69
CA ILE A 688 -22.41 -18.73 0.78
C ILE A 688 -22.89 -17.38 0.27
N GLU A 689 -23.66 -17.35 -0.83
CA GLU A 689 -24.24 -16.10 -1.33
C GLU A 689 -25.19 -15.48 -0.29
N ILE A 690 -26.05 -16.26 0.35
CA ILE A 690 -26.94 -15.76 1.42
C ILE A 690 -26.13 -15.13 2.56
N ASP A 691 -25.09 -15.81 3.04
CA ASP A 691 -24.26 -15.31 4.15
C ASP A 691 -23.54 -14.00 3.77
N ILE A 692 -23.04 -13.90 2.54
CA ILE A 692 -22.41 -12.69 2.01
C ILE A 692 -23.44 -11.55 1.91
N GLN A 693 -24.64 -11.81 1.40
CA GLN A 693 -25.70 -10.81 1.26
C GLN A 693 -26.17 -10.29 2.63
N LEU A 694 -26.25 -11.14 3.66
CA LEU A 694 -26.58 -10.71 5.02
C LEU A 694 -25.50 -9.79 5.61
N ALA A 695 -24.22 -10.13 5.40
CA ALA A 695 -23.11 -9.29 5.83
C ALA A 695 -23.10 -7.94 5.10
N LEU A 696 -23.32 -7.93 3.77
CA LEU A 696 -23.47 -6.71 2.98
C LEU A 696 -24.66 -5.87 3.45
N SER A 697 -25.79 -6.49 3.78
CA SER A 697 -26.98 -5.79 4.30
C SER A 697 -26.66 -5.01 5.57
N SER A 698 -25.85 -5.60 6.47
CA SER A 698 -25.40 -4.93 7.70
C SER A 698 -24.56 -3.68 7.40
N ILE A 699 -23.72 -3.73 6.36
CA ILE A 699 -22.90 -2.60 5.91
C ILE A 699 -23.77 -1.54 5.23
N TYR A 700 -24.65 -1.94 4.32
CA TYR A 700 -25.48 -1.04 3.54
C TYR A 700 -26.42 -0.23 4.42
N LYS A 701 -26.95 -0.85 5.47
CA LYS A 701 -27.73 -0.18 6.51
C LYS A 701 -26.97 0.98 7.16
N VAL A 702 -25.71 0.75 7.53
CA VAL A 702 -24.85 1.75 8.19
C VAL A 702 -24.38 2.83 7.21
N LYS A 703 -23.96 2.45 6.01
CA LYS A 703 -23.32 3.36 5.04
C LYS A 703 -24.30 4.16 4.19
N TYR A 704 -25.39 3.53 3.76
CA TYR A 704 -26.32 4.10 2.78
C TYR A 704 -27.71 4.35 3.37
N GLY A 705 -27.92 4.00 4.64
CA GLY A 705 -29.16 4.22 5.37
C GLY A 705 -30.16 3.07 5.24
N TRP A 706 -31.23 3.16 6.04
CA TRP A 706 -32.23 2.11 6.24
C TRP A 706 -33.14 1.87 5.04
N VAL A 707 -33.28 2.84 4.11
CA VAL A 707 -34.17 2.76 2.94
C VAL A 707 -33.38 2.65 1.62
N SER A 708 -32.11 2.25 1.70
CA SER A 708 -31.23 2.15 0.52
C SER A 708 -31.74 1.10 -0.48
N PRO A 709 -31.79 1.41 -1.80
CA PRO A 709 -32.09 0.43 -2.84
C PRO A 709 -31.13 -0.76 -2.83
N LEU A 710 -29.86 -0.54 -2.47
CA LEU A 710 -28.86 -1.60 -2.35
C LEU A 710 -29.23 -2.58 -1.23
N LEU A 711 -29.64 -2.05 -0.06
CA LEU A 711 -30.09 -2.86 1.06
C LEU A 711 -31.33 -3.70 0.68
N LYS A 712 -32.33 -3.08 0.05
CA LYS A 712 -33.52 -3.78 -0.44
C LYS A 712 -33.16 -4.90 -1.42
N SER A 713 -32.24 -4.64 -2.36
CA SER A 713 -31.81 -5.63 -3.35
C SER A 713 -31.11 -6.84 -2.72
N SER A 714 -30.31 -6.64 -1.67
CA SER A 714 -29.66 -7.74 -0.94
C SER A 714 -30.67 -8.65 -0.25
N TYR A 715 -31.67 -8.09 0.43
CA TYR A 715 -32.70 -8.91 1.07
C TYR A 715 -33.61 -9.64 0.08
N LEU A 716 -34.02 -8.98 -1.02
CA LEU A 716 -34.78 -9.64 -2.09
C LEU A 716 -33.99 -10.80 -2.72
N ARG A 717 -32.67 -10.65 -2.86
CA ARG A 717 -31.81 -11.74 -3.36
C ARG A 717 -31.75 -12.91 -2.38
N ILE A 718 -31.69 -12.66 -1.07
CA ILE A 718 -31.76 -13.71 -0.04
C ILE A 718 -33.11 -14.43 -0.12
N GLU A 719 -34.21 -13.68 -0.21
CA GLU A 719 -35.55 -14.26 -0.35
C GLU A 719 -35.65 -15.16 -1.59
N GLU A 720 -35.13 -14.72 -2.74
CA GLU A 720 -35.09 -15.50 -3.97
C GLU A 720 -34.30 -16.81 -3.80
N LEU A 721 -33.11 -16.75 -3.19
CA LEU A 721 -32.26 -17.92 -2.96
C LEU A 721 -32.89 -18.91 -1.98
N CYS A 722 -33.71 -18.43 -1.04
CA CYS A 722 -34.41 -19.24 -0.06
C CYS A 722 -35.75 -19.80 -0.56
N LYS A 723 -36.23 -19.47 -1.77
CA LYS A 723 -37.54 -19.98 -2.29
C LYS A 723 -37.66 -21.51 -2.32
N GLN A 724 -36.53 -22.21 -2.40
CA GLN A 724 -36.48 -23.69 -2.40
C GLN A 724 -36.22 -24.28 -1.01
N LYS A 725 -35.99 -23.45 0.01
CA LYS A 725 -35.69 -23.81 1.40
C LYS A 725 -36.78 -23.20 2.29
N GLU A 726 -37.91 -23.89 2.45
CA GLU A 726 -39.11 -23.35 3.11
C GLU A 726 -38.89 -22.90 4.57
N ALA A 727 -37.88 -23.45 5.27
CA ALA A 727 -37.55 -23.08 6.64
C ALA A 727 -36.04 -22.79 6.78
N ASP A 728 -35.66 -21.51 6.65
CA ASP A 728 -34.29 -21.03 6.87
C ASP A 728 -34.28 -19.77 7.74
N LYS A 729 -33.47 -19.76 8.81
CA LYS A 729 -33.37 -18.61 9.72
C LYS A 729 -32.91 -17.34 8.99
N ARG A 730 -32.12 -17.48 7.93
CA ARG A 730 -31.62 -16.37 7.11
C ARG A 730 -32.72 -15.74 6.27
N LEU A 731 -33.74 -16.52 5.88
CA LEU A 731 -34.95 -15.98 5.25
C LEU A 731 -35.74 -15.11 6.23
N ALA A 732 -35.97 -15.56 7.46
CA ALA A 732 -36.64 -14.76 8.48
C ALA A 732 -35.91 -13.42 8.73
N MET A 733 -34.57 -13.45 8.81
CA MET A 733 -33.77 -12.22 8.94
C MET A 733 -33.94 -11.26 7.75
N ALA A 734 -33.99 -11.78 6.52
CA ALA A 734 -34.20 -10.97 5.33
C ALA A 734 -35.62 -10.37 5.26
N LEU A 735 -36.65 -11.15 5.62
CA LEU A 735 -38.05 -10.69 5.68
C LEU A 735 -38.21 -9.57 6.72
N PHE A 736 -37.60 -9.70 7.89
CA PHE A 736 -37.57 -8.63 8.89
C PHE A 736 -36.84 -7.37 8.38
N GLY A 737 -35.73 -7.56 7.66
CA GLY A 737 -35.01 -6.46 7.01
C GLY A 737 -35.86 -5.72 5.98
N LEU A 738 -36.57 -6.45 5.12
CA LEU A 738 -37.53 -5.88 4.16
C LEU A 738 -38.68 -5.17 4.87
N TRP A 739 -39.22 -5.75 5.94
CA TRP A 739 -40.26 -5.11 6.75
C TRP A 739 -39.80 -3.76 7.28
N THR A 740 -38.55 -3.66 7.77
CA THR A 740 -37.97 -2.41 8.27
C THR A 740 -37.93 -1.33 7.18
N ILE A 741 -37.69 -1.72 5.92
CA ILE A 741 -37.71 -0.79 4.80
C ILE A 741 -39.14 -0.33 4.51
N GLU A 742 -40.09 -1.26 4.41
CA GLU A 742 -41.48 -0.96 4.06
C GLU A 742 -42.16 -0.09 5.13
N ILE A 743 -41.92 -0.35 6.43
CA ILE A 743 -42.48 0.45 7.53
C ILE A 743 -41.92 1.89 7.53
N SER A 744 -40.62 2.08 7.27
CA SER A 744 -40.01 3.40 7.13
C SER A 744 -40.57 4.19 5.93
N THR A 745 -40.99 3.50 4.87
CA THR A 745 -41.66 4.10 3.71
C THR A 745 -43.18 4.25 3.85
N LEU A 746 -43.75 3.84 4.99
CA LEU A 746 -45.20 3.79 5.26
C LEU A 746 -45.99 2.90 4.29
N ASN A 747 -45.38 1.86 3.74
CA ASN A 747 -46.11 0.84 2.98
C ASN A 747 -46.69 -0.21 3.95
N MET A 748 -47.75 0.18 4.67
CA MET A 748 -48.30 -0.59 5.78
C MET A 748 -48.82 -1.97 5.39
N VAL A 749 -49.36 -2.11 4.17
CA VAL A 749 -49.88 -3.38 3.67
C VAL A 749 -48.73 -4.36 3.43
N ALA A 750 -47.67 -3.93 2.73
CA ALA A 750 -46.50 -4.76 2.50
C ALA A 750 -45.75 -5.08 3.81
N ALA A 751 -45.69 -4.12 4.73
CA ALA A 751 -45.12 -4.35 6.05
C ALA A 751 -45.87 -5.45 6.82
N GLU A 752 -47.21 -5.43 6.82
CA GLU A 752 -48.02 -6.46 7.49
C GLU A 752 -47.80 -7.84 6.84
N GLU A 753 -47.75 -7.92 5.51
CA GLU A 753 -47.48 -9.18 4.80
C GLU A 753 -46.10 -9.76 5.15
N LEU A 754 -45.06 -8.92 5.12
CA LEU A 754 -43.68 -9.33 5.43
C LEU A 754 -43.53 -9.79 6.88
N ALA A 755 -44.18 -9.10 7.82
CA ALA A 755 -44.12 -9.46 9.23
C ALA A 755 -44.82 -10.81 9.51
N ASN A 756 -45.96 -11.09 8.86
CA ASN A 756 -46.64 -12.39 8.94
C ASN A 756 -45.78 -13.51 8.34
N ARG A 757 -45.21 -13.30 7.14
CA ARG A 757 -44.31 -14.29 6.52
C ARG A 757 -43.07 -14.56 7.37
N CYS A 758 -42.51 -13.52 7.99
CA CYS A 758 -41.40 -13.67 8.94
C CYS A 758 -41.81 -14.51 10.16
N LEU A 759 -43.05 -14.35 10.63
CA LEU A 759 -43.59 -15.13 11.74
C LEU A 759 -43.76 -16.60 11.35
N ASP A 760 -44.37 -16.88 10.19
CA ASP A 760 -44.61 -18.23 9.70
C ASP A 760 -43.29 -19.03 9.59
N VAL A 761 -42.27 -18.44 8.96
CA VAL A 761 -40.93 -19.06 8.84
C VAL A 761 -40.31 -19.30 10.22
N SER A 762 -40.42 -18.33 11.14
CA SER A 762 -39.84 -18.46 12.48
C SER A 762 -40.54 -19.54 13.31
N MET A 763 -41.86 -19.68 13.17
CA MET A 763 -42.64 -20.72 13.81
C MET A 763 -42.28 -22.10 13.26
N MET A 764 -42.17 -22.25 11.93
CA MET A 764 -41.74 -23.53 11.30
C MET A 764 -40.37 -23.99 11.80
N LEU A 765 -39.48 -23.04 12.09
CA LEU A 765 -38.13 -23.31 12.62
C LEU A 765 -38.09 -23.55 14.14
N ASN A 766 -39.19 -23.33 14.86
CA ASN A 766 -39.20 -23.22 16.32
C ASN A 766 -38.14 -22.22 16.85
N ASP A 767 -37.94 -21.10 16.14
CA ASP A 767 -37.00 -20.05 16.51
C ASP A 767 -37.69 -18.96 17.34
N ASP A 768 -37.71 -19.15 18.67
CA ASP A 768 -38.30 -18.20 19.62
C ASP A 768 -37.83 -16.76 19.38
N GLN A 769 -36.54 -16.55 19.06
CA GLN A 769 -36.00 -15.21 18.79
C GLN A 769 -36.56 -14.62 17.50
N GLY A 770 -36.67 -15.41 16.43
CA GLY A 770 -37.31 -15.01 15.18
C GLY A 770 -38.78 -14.63 15.41
N CYS A 771 -39.50 -15.43 16.18
CA CYS A 771 -40.90 -15.17 16.55
C CYS A 771 -41.05 -13.86 17.33
N ILE A 772 -40.18 -13.58 18.31
CA ILE A 772 -40.20 -12.32 19.07
C ILE A 772 -40.06 -11.11 18.13
N HIS A 773 -39.11 -11.15 17.18
CA HIS A 773 -38.92 -10.07 16.22
C HIS A 773 -40.13 -9.92 15.29
N ALA A 774 -40.67 -11.02 14.77
CA ALA A 774 -41.81 -11.00 13.88
C ALA A 774 -43.08 -10.47 14.57
N TYR A 775 -43.36 -10.91 15.80
CA TYR A 775 -44.47 -10.39 16.60
C TYR A 775 -44.29 -8.91 16.97
N THR A 776 -43.05 -8.46 17.23
CA THR A 776 -42.76 -7.05 17.48
C THR A 776 -43.01 -6.20 16.22
N ALA A 777 -42.62 -6.70 15.05
CA ALA A 777 -42.89 -6.08 13.76
C ALA A 777 -44.40 -5.99 13.45
N LEU A 778 -45.14 -7.06 13.75
CA LEU A 778 -46.60 -7.08 13.65
C LEU A 778 -47.24 -6.07 14.60
N ALA A 779 -46.86 -6.07 15.88
CA ALA A 779 -47.39 -5.13 16.86
C ALA A 779 -47.20 -3.67 16.43
N ASN A 780 -46.01 -3.34 15.92
CA ASN A 780 -45.70 -2.03 15.37
C ASN A 780 -46.62 -1.68 14.19
N THR A 781 -46.65 -2.54 13.16
CA THR A 781 -47.41 -2.29 11.93
C THR A 781 -48.91 -2.18 12.20
N LEU A 782 -49.46 -3.11 12.97
CA LEU A 782 -50.89 -3.17 13.29
C LEU A 782 -51.33 -1.97 14.13
N PHE A 783 -50.47 -1.47 15.03
CA PHE A 783 -50.75 -0.26 15.79
C PHE A 783 -50.96 0.94 14.87
N TRP A 784 -50.04 1.18 13.93
CA TRP A 784 -50.16 2.31 12.99
C TRP A 784 -51.36 2.19 12.07
N ARG A 785 -51.76 0.97 11.70
CA ARG A 785 -52.98 0.68 10.94
C ARG A 785 -54.28 0.81 11.75
N GLY A 786 -54.22 1.16 13.04
CA GLY A 786 -55.40 1.29 13.90
C GLY A 786 -55.99 -0.04 14.39
N LYS A 787 -55.35 -1.18 14.12
CA LYS A 787 -55.78 -2.53 14.55
C LYS A 787 -55.25 -2.83 15.97
N HIS A 788 -55.68 -2.05 16.96
CA HIS A 788 -55.08 -2.03 18.28
C HIS A 788 -55.23 -3.36 19.04
N LYS A 789 -56.32 -4.11 18.85
CA LYS A 789 -56.51 -5.40 19.54
C LYS A 789 -55.49 -6.43 19.07
N GLN A 790 -55.26 -6.45 17.75
CA GLN A 790 -54.28 -7.34 17.14
C GLN A 790 -52.85 -6.91 17.50
N ALA A 791 -52.60 -5.61 17.58
CA ALA A 791 -51.30 -5.06 18.01
C ALA A 791 -50.97 -5.44 19.47
N GLU A 792 -51.93 -5.30 20.40
CA GLU A 792 -51.77 -5.71 21.81
C GLU A 792 -51.51 -7.22 21.92
N SER A 793 -52.26 -8.04 21.17
CA SER A 793 -52.06 -9.50 21.15
C SER A 793 -50.66 -9.88 20.66
N ALA A 794 -50.21 -9.30 19.54
CA ALA A 794 -48.88 -9.55 18.99
C ALA A 794 -47.77 -9.10 19.96
N ALA A 795 -47.90 -7.91 20.57
CA ALA A 795 -46.95 -7.42 21.57
C ALA A 795 -46.86 -8.36 22.77
N ASN A 796 -48.00 -8.85 23.27
CA ASN A 796 -48.06 -9.81 24.36
C ASN A 796 -47.38 -11.15 24.01
N HIS A 797 -47.56 -11.65 22.78
CA HIS A 797 -46.86 -12.85 22.34
C HIS A 797 -45.34 -12.65 22.32
N ALA A 798 -44.84 -11.52 21.82
CA ALA A 798 -43.42 -11.20 21.86
C ALA A 798 -42.87 -11.16 23.29
N LEU A 799 -43.58 -10.50 24.21
CA LEU A 799 -43.19 -10.38 25.62
C LEU A 799 -43.19 -11.74 26.35
N ARG A 800 -44.15 -12.63 26.04
CA ARG A 800 -44.23 -13.97 26.67
C ARG A 800 -43.14 -14.92 26.21
N LEU A 801 -42.72 -14.84 24.94
CA LEU A 801 -41.66 -15.69 24.38
C LEU A 801 -40.26 -15.29 24.85
N TYR A 802 -40.11 -14.07 25.35
CA TYR A 802 -38.83 -13.52 25.74
C TYR A 802 -38.15 -14.32 26.88
N LYS A 803 -36.84 -14.53 26.73
CA LYS A 803 -35.95 -15.07 27.77
C LYS A 803 -34.74 -14.15 27.97
N PRO A 804 -34.23 -13.97 29.20
CA PRO A 804 -33.10 -13.05 29.48
C PRO A 804 -31.85 -13.30 28.63
N GLU A 805 -31.59 -14.56 28.26
CA GLU A 805 -30.47 -14.96 27.41
C GLU A 805 -30.53 -14.36 25.98
N TYR A 806 -31.70 -13.90 25.52
CA TYR A 806 -31.88 -13.33 24.18
C TYR A 806 -31.49 -11.85 24.09
N THR A 807 -31.35 -11.15 25.22
CA THR A 807 -31.01 -9.72 25.29
C THR A 807 -29.78 -9.38 24.45
N LYS A 808 -28.67 -10.10 24.70
CA LYS A 808 -27.36 -9.78 24.12
C LYS A 808 -27.36 -9.95 22.60
N VAL A 809 -27.96 -11.03 22.13
CA VAL A 809 -28.07 -11.36 20.71
C VAL A 809 -28.95 -10.34 19.99
N SER A 810 -30.08 -9.96 20.60
CA SER A 810 -31.01 -9.00 20.00
C SER A 810 -30.41 -7.59 19.92
N ILE A 811 -29.70 -7.12 20.96
CA ILE A 811 -28.99 -5.83 20.92
C ILE A 811 -27.91 -5.84 19.84
N GLN A 812 -27.16 -6.94 19.70
CA GLN A 812 -26.13 -7.05 18.66
C GLN A 812 -26.71 -7.03 17.23
N LEU A 813 -27.86 -7.68 17.01
CA LEU A 813 -28.50 -7.75 15.70
C LEU A 813 -29.30 -6.49 15.35
N MET A 814 -30.09 -5.99 16.30
CA MET A 814 -31.14 -4.97 16.09
C MET A 814 -30.78 -3.62 16.69
N GLY A 815 -29.75 -3.55 17.53
CA GLY A 815 -29.37 -2.33 18.25
C GLY A 815 -30.25 -2.01 19.44
N GLN A 816 -31.21 -2.87 19.79
CA GLN A 816 -32.16 -2.64 20.88
C GLN A 816 -32.64 -3.94 21.53
N ASP A 817 -33.23 -3.82 22.72
CA ASP A 817 -33.92 -4.92 23.39
C ASP A 817 -35.32 -5.08 22.78
N PRO A 818 -35.75 -6.30 22.40
CA PRO A 818 -37.04 -6.51 21.75
C PRO A 818 -38.24 -6.15 22.64
N ARG A 819 -38.09 -6.27 23.97
CA ARG A 819 -39.14 -5.89 24.93
C ARG A 819 -39.40 -4.39 24.92
N ALA A 820 -38.39 -3.57 24.60
CA ALA A 820 -38.53 -2.13 24.55
C ALA A 820 -39.64 -1.71 23.58
N LEU A 821 -39.55 -2.20 22.35
CA LEU A 821 -40.49 -1.85 21.29
C LEU A 821 -41.83 -2.57 21.48
N ALA A 822 -41.82 -3.88 21.74
CA ALA A 822 -43.05 -4.65 22.00
C ALA A 822 -43.85 -4.08 23.20
N GLY A 823 -43.15 -3.76 24.29
CA GLY A 823 -43.76 -3.17 25.48
C GLY A 823 -44.40 -1.80 25.22
N CYS A 824 -43.80 -0.96 24.37
CA CYS A 824 -44.41 0.30 23.98
C CYS A 824 -45.75 0.09 23.24
N PHE A 825 -45.78 -0.82 22.27
CA PHE A 825 -47.01 -1.11 21.54
C PHE A 825 -48.07 -1.81 22.41
N ALA A 826 -47.66 -2.61 23.41
CA ALA A 826 -48.57 -3.11 24.42
C ALA A 826 -49.19 -1.96 25.24
N ILE A 827 -48.38 -1.03 25.75
CA ILE A 827 -48.84 0.13 26.54
C ILE A 827 -49.85 0.98 25.75
N TRP A 828 -49.51 1.35 24.51
CA TRP A 828 -50.35 2.25 23.72
C TRP A 828 -51.64 1.58 23.26
N SER A 829 -51.55 0.32 22.83
CA SER A 829 -52.73 -0.43 22.39
C SER A 829 -53.68 -0.66 23.57
N ALA A 830 -53.17 -1.10 24.73
CA ALA A 830 -53.95 -1.28 25.95
C ALA A 830 -54.66 0.02 26.38
N SER A 831 -53.96 1.17 26.28
CA SER A 831 -54.55 2.46 26.62
C SER A 831 -55.70 2.86 25.68
N ILE A 832 -55.55 2.66 24.37
CA ILE A 832 -56.59 2.95 23.38
C ILE A 832 -57.78 1.97 23.49
N LEU A 833 -57.51 0.72 23.86
CA LEU A 833 -58.52 -0.30 24.15
C LEU A 833 -59.27 -0.06 25.48
N GLY A 834 -58.78 0.85 26.33
CA GLY A 834 -59.39 1.16 27.62
C GLY A 834 -58.94 0.25 28.76
N HIS A 835 -57.97 -0.65 28.54
CA HIS A 835 -57.37 -1.54 29.53
C HIS A 835 -56.36 -0.77 30.43
N LYS A 836 -56.86 0.19 31.22
CA LYS A 836 -56.02 1.13 31.97
C LYS A 836 -55.05 0.46 32.95
N GLU A 837 -55.51 -0.57 33.65
CA GLU A 837 -54.69 -1.29 34.64
C GLU A 837 -53.57 -2.06 33.97
N GLU A 838 -53.86 -2.74 32.85
CA GLU A 838 -52.88 -3.47 32.06
C GLU A 838 -51.84 -2.52 31.46
N ALA A 839 -52.26 -1.38 30.91
CA ALA A 839 -51.34 -0.38 30.36
C ALA A 839 -50.35 0.16 31.42
N GLU A 840 -50.83 0.42 32.63
CA GLU A 840 -50.00 0.85 33.76
C GLU A 840 -49.06 -0.27 34.23
N GLN A 841 -49.53 -1.53 34.24
CA GLN A 841 -48.69 -2.69 34.55
C GLN A 841 -47.58 -2.88 33.51
N TYR A 842 -47.89 -2.86 32.21
CA TYR A 842 -46.89 -2.94 31.14
C TYR A 842 -45.85 -1.84 31.27
N ARG A 843 -46.26 -0.59 31.57
CA ARG A 843 -45.32 0.51 31.79
C ARG A 843 -44.38 0.23 32.96
N ASN A 844 -44.92 -0.20 34.10
CA ASN A 844 -44.12 -0.43 35.30
C ASN A 844 -43.10 -1.56 35.10
N ASP A 845 -43.52 -2.67 34.49
CA ASP A 845 -42.65 -3.79 34.17
C ASP A 845 -41.56 -3.39 33.16
N LEU A 846 -41.95 -2.72 32.07
CA LEU A 846 -41.02 -2.27 31.04
C LEU A 846 -39.98 -1.29 31.59
N MET A 847 -40.40 -0.29 32.34
CA MET A 847 -39.50 0.72 32.91
C MET A 847 -38.53 0.11 33.92
N ARG A 848 -38.98 -0.84 34.75
CA ARG A 848 -38.12 -1.59 35.68
C ARG A 848 -37.04 -2.35 34.89
N GLU A 849 -37.43 -3.06 33.84
CA GLU A 849 -36.53 -3.88 33.04
C GLU A 849 -35.50 -3.04 32.26
N MET A 850 -35.93 -1.97 31.59
CA MET A 850 -35.04 -1.14 30.79
C MET A 850 -34.06 -0.33 31.65
N ARG A 851 -34.48 0.13 32.84
CA ARG A 851 -33.55 0.76 33.80
C ARG A 851 -32.51 -0.23 34.33
N ASN A 852 -32.90 -1.48 34.56
CA ASN A 852 -31.97 -2.54 35.00
C ASN A 852 -30.98 -2.95 33.89
N LEU A 853 -31.42 -2.94 32.62
CA LEU A 853 -30.59 -3.28 31.47
C LEU A 853 -29.44 -2.29 31.24
N LYS A 854 -29.61 -1.02 31.64
CA LYS A 854 -28.63 0.07 31.43
C LYS A 854 -28.20 0.23 29.96
N HIS A 855 -29.16 0.08 29.04
CA HIS A 855 -28.95 0.31 27.62
C HIS A 855 -29.77 1.54 27.19
N ASP A 856 -29.10 2.66 26.97
CA ASP A 856 -29.71 3.98 26.81
C ASP A 856 -30.71 4.07 25.64
N PHE A 857 -30.42 3.39 24.53
CA PHE A 857 -31.33 3.35 23.39
C PHE A 857 -32.64 2.63 23.72
N SER A 858 -32.57 1.48 24.41
CA SER A 858 -33.76 0.75 24.85
C SER A 858 -34.56 1.51 25.92
N LEU A 859 -33.86 2.24 26.80
CA LEU A 859 -34.51 3.11 27.79
C LEU A 859 -35.23 4.29 27.11
N SER A 860 -34.66 4.86 26.04
CA SER A 860 -35.29 5.93 25.27
C SER A 860 -36.64 5.49 24.69
N ILE A 861 -36.71 4.27 24.14
CA ILE A 861 -37.95 3.67 23.65
C ILE A 861 -38.99 3.56 24.76
N ALA A 862 -38.63 3.01 25.93
CA ALA A 862 -39.55 2.86 27.05
C ALA A 862 -40.05 4.20 27.63
N LEU A 863 -39.20 5.23 27.65
CA LEU A 863 -39.58 6.58 28.08
C LEU A 863 -40.61 7.22 27.13
N GLN A 864 -40.47 7.01 25.82
CA GLN A 864 -41.52 7.37 24.85
C GLN A 864 -42.83 6.62 25.18
N GLY A 865 -42.74 5.32 25.44
CA GLY A 865 -43.85 4.49 25.91
C GLY A 865 -44.65 5.16 27.03
N SER A 866 -43.92 5.61 28.05
CA SER A 866 -44.47 6.25 29.25
C SER A 866 -45.07 7.63 28.98
N ALA A 867 -44.35 8.50 28.27
CA ALA A 867 -44.81 9.87 27.97
C ALA A 867 -46.12 9.86 27.18
N TRP A 868 -46.27 8.89 26.28
CA TRP A 868 -47.45 8.70 25.43
C TRP A 868 -48.65 8.14 26.22
N LEU A 869 -48.42 7.18 27.12
CA LEU A 869 -49.48 6.70 28.02
C LEU A 869 -50.07 7.86 28.84
N ASP A 870 -49.20 8.70 29.37
CA ASP A 870 -49.61 9.87 30.14
C ASP A 870 -50.34 10.92 29.27
N TYR A 871 -50.03 11.00 27.97
CA TYR A 871 -50.81 11.76 27.00
C TYR A 871 -52.24 11.19 26.83
N HIS A 872 -52.38 9.87 26.60
CA HIS A 872 -53.70 9.23 26.48
C HIS A 872 -54.58 9.45 27.71
N HIS A 873 -53.98 9.38 28.90
CA HIS A 873 -54.65 9.58 30.18
C HIS A 873 -54.76 11.04 30.63
N ASN A 874 -54.33 12.01 29.81
CA ASN A 874 -54.36 13.44 30.12
C ASN A 874 -53.66 13.80 31.45
N LYS A 875 -52.47 13.24 31.67
CA LYS A 875 -51.58 13.42 32.83
C LYS A 875 -50.35 14.28 32.44
N PRO A 876 -50.51 15.61 32.24
CA PRO A 876 -49.46 16.41 31.61
C PRO A 876 -48.20 16.58 32.46
N ALA A 877 -48.29 16.58 33.80
CA ALA A 877 -47.10 16.67 34.66
C ALA A 877 -46.19 15.45 34.52
N GLN A 878 -46.77 14.25 34.48
CA GLN A 878 -46.06 12.99 34.33
C GLN A 878 -45.48 12.85 32.91
N SER A 879 -46.28 13.18 31.89
CA SER A 879 -45.82 13.19 30.49
C SER A 879 -44.64 14.14 30.28
N LEU A 880 -44.68 15.34 30.90
CA LEU A 880 -43.56 16.29 30.84
C LEU A 880 -42.28 15.73 31.46
N ALA A 881 -42.38 15.08 32.62
CA ALA A 881 -41.22 14.49 33.30
C ALA A 881 -40.56 13.39 32.45
N ALA A 882 -41.36 12.47 31.91
CA ALA A 882 -40.85 11.41 31.02
C ALA A 882 -40.26 11.99 29.72
N ALA A 883 -40.90 12.99 29.12
CA ALA A 883 -40.41 13.66 27.92
C ALA A 883 -39.09 14.43 28.17
N GLN A 884 -38.92 15.06 29.33
CA GLN A 884 -37.67 15.73 29.69
C GLN A 884 -36.51 14.75 29.90
N GLU A 885 -36.78 13.60 30.54
CA GLU A 885 -35.79 12.53 30.67
C GLU A 885 -35.39 11.98 29.29
N LEU A 886 -36.37 11.74 28.41
CA LEU A 886 -36.14 11.30 27.03
C LEU A 886 -35.32 12.33 26.23
N GLU A 887 -35.65 13.61 26.34
CA GLU A 887 -34.94 14.70 25.66
C GLU A 887 -33.47 14.77 26.11
N ALA A 888 -33.22 14.73 27.43
CA ALA A 888 -31.87 14.79 27.98
C ALA A 888 -31.02 13.61 27.47
N LEU A 889 -31.57 12.39 27.52
CA LEU A 889 -30.90 11.18 27.04
C LEU A 889 -30.64 11.21 25.52
N SER A 890 -31.62 11.69 24.76
CA SER A 890 -31.52 11.80 23.30
C SER A 890 -30.48 12.84 22.87
N ILE A 891 -30.31 13.93 23.62
CA ILE A 891 -29.26 14.92 23.37
C ILE A 891 -27.89 14.35 23.73
N SER A 892 -27.74 13.70 24.88
CA SER A 892 -26.44 13.16 25.31
C SER A 892 -25.92 12.05 24.41
N MET A 893 -26.83 11.20 23.91
CA MET A 893 -26.49 10.05 23.08
C MET A 893 -26.63 10.29 21.56
N ASN A 894 -27.05 11.50 21.17
CA ASN A 894 -27.31 11.90 19.79
C ASN A 894 -28.33 10.98 19.08
N PHE A 895 -29.55 10.93 19.62
CA PHE A 895 -30.70 10.22 19.04
C PHE A 895 -31.75 11.23 18.49
N PRO A 896 -31.60 11.73 17.25
CA PRO A 896 -32.52 12.69 16.63
C PRO A 896 -33.99 12.29 16.70
N PHE A 897 -34.32 11.05 16.33
CA PHE A 897 -35.69 10.55 16.31
C PHE A 897 -36.39 10.73 17.68
N TYR A 898 -35.76 10.23 18.75
CA TYR A 898 -36.33 10.31 20.10
C TYR A 898 -36.34 11.73 20.68
N ARG A 899 -35.43 12.61 20.23
CA ARG A 899 -35.51 14.04 20.53
C ARG A 899 -36.77 14.65 19.91
N GLY A 900 -37.10 14.28 18.69
CA GLY A 900 -38.34 14.68 18.02
C GLY A 900 -39.57 14.21 18.79
N VAL A 901 -39.59 12.94 19.20
CA VAL A 901 -40.69 12.38 20.01
C VAL A 901 -40.85 13.11 21.35
N ALA A 902 -39.76 13.36 22.08
CA ALA A 902 -39.79 14.11 23.33
C ALA A 902 -40.37 15.52 23.16
N ALA A 903 -40.10 16.17 22.02
CA ALA A 903 -40.64 17.49 21.71
C ALA A 903 -42.17 17.47 21.49
N LEU A 904 -42.73 16.40 20.91
CA LEU A 904 -44.19 16.26 20.76
C LEU A 904 -44.89 16.30 22.13
N PHE A 905 -44.47 15.42 23.04
CA PHE A 905 -45.11 15.30 24.36
C PHE A 905 -44.78 16.46 25.29
N SER A 906 -43.53 16.96 25.28
CA SER A 906 -43.18 18.12 26.10
C SER A 906 -43.89 19.40 25.64
N GLY A 907 -44.09 19.58 24.34
CA GLY A 907 -44.86 20.69 23.80
C GLY A 907 -46.33 20.64 24.23
N TRP A 908 -46.98 19.49 24.07
CA TRP A 908 -48.33 19.25 24.57
C TRP A 908 -48.46 19.49 26.08
N ALA A 909 -47.59 18.86 26.87
CA ALA A 909 -47.66 18.93 28.32
C ALA A 909 -47.42 20.36 28.86
N LYS A 910 -46.46 21.10 28.27
CA LYS A 910 -46.24 22.52 28.59
C LYS A 910 -47.49 23.34 28.25
N HIS A 911 -48.15 23.08 27.12
CA HIS A 911 -49.41 23.77 26.81
C HIS A 911 -50.48 23.51 27.89
N LYS A 912 -50.70 22.26 28.28
CA LYS A 912 -51.73 21.89 29.28
C LYS A 912 -51.44 22.46 30.67
N LEU A 913 -50.18 22.52 31.09
CA LEU A 913 -49.80 22.97 32.44
C LEU A 913 -49.77 24.49 32.60
N ASN A 914 -49.21 25.21 31.63
CA ASN A 914 -48.95 26.65 31.78
C ASN A 914 -49.25 27.48 30.53
N LYS A 915 -49.99 26.91 29.56
CA LYS A 915 -50.38 27.58 28.32
C LYS A 915 -49.20 28.24 27.59
N ASN A 916 -48.04 27.55 27.59
CA ASN A 916 -46.81 28.05 26.99
C ASN A 916 -47.04 28.54 25.55
N PRO A 917 -46.74 29.81 25.21
CA PRO A 917 -46.98 30.36 23.87
C PRO A 917 -46.11 29.70 22.78
N GLN A 918 -45.01 29.05 23.16
CA GLN A 918 -44.12 28.34 22.25
C GLN A 918 -44.48 26.86 22.04
N ALA A 919 -45.51 26.34 22.73
CA ALA A 919 -45.84 24.91 22.70
C ALA A 919 -46.03 24.36 21.28
N ALA A 920 -46.83 25.02 20.45
CA ALA A 920 -47.04 24.62 19.05
C ALA A 920 -45.73 24.62 18.24
N SER A 921 -44.83 25.59 18.48
CA SER A 921 -43.53 25.68 17.83
C SER A 921 -42.56 24.58 18.29
N ILE A 922 -42.66 24.12 19.55
CA ILE A 922 -41.88 22.99 20.06
C ILE A 922 -42.30 21.71 19.35
N VAL A 923 -43.62 21.47 19.25
CA VAL A 923 -44.18 20.29 18.55
C VAL A 923 -43.79 20.30 17.07
N ASP A 924 -44.03 21.41 16.37
CA ASP A 924 -43.77 21.50 14.92
C ASP A 924 -42.29 21.37 14.57
N ARG A 925 -41.40 22.05 15.32
CA ARG A 925 -39.95 21.87 15.13
C ARG A 925 -39.50 20.48 15.52
N GLY A 926 -40.05 19.93 16.61
CA GLY A 926 -39.78 18.57 17.06
C GLY A 926 -40.00 17.55 15.94
N TYR A 927 -41.17 17.60 15.32
CA TYR A 927 -41.50 16.73 14.20
C TYR A 927 -40.62 17.00 12.97
N ARG A 928 -40.64 18.22 12.44
CA ARG A 928 -40.00 18.54 11.15
C ARG A 928 -38.47 18.45 11.19
N GLN A 929 -37.85 18.94 12.27
CA GLN A 929 -36.39 19.06 12.34
C GLN A 929 -35.72 17.78 12.80
N TRP A 930 -36.39 16.94 13.61
CA TRP A 930 -35.74 15.80 14.25
C TRP A 930 -36.40 14.46 13.90
N LEU A 931 -37.73 14.37 13.92
CA LEU A 931 -38.42 13.11 13.65
C LEU A 931 -38.46 12.82 12.14
N ALA A 932 -39.13 13.67 11.35
CA ALA A 932 -39.30 13.49 9.91
C ALA A 932 -38.00 13.57 9.11
N SER A 933 -37.04 14.40 9.57
CA SER A 933 -35.74 14.56 8.92
C SER A 933 -34.81 13.34 9.11
N SER A 934 -35.11 12.47 10.09
CA SER A 934 -34.30 11.29 10.39
C SER A 934 -34.57 10.09 9.47
N GLY A 935 -35.48 10.23 8.51
CA GLY A 935 -35.76 9.24 7.46
C GLY A 935 -37.09 8.50 7.64
N ASP A 936 -37.74 8.59 8.80
CA ASP A 936 -39.05 8.02 9.06
C ASP A 936 -40.16 9.07 8.93
N LYS A 937 -41.21 8.76 8.17
CA LYS A 937 -42.42 9.61 8.05
C LYS A 937 -43.50 9.28 9.08
N ILE A 938 -43.23 8.33 9.96
CA ILE A 938 -44.19 7.77 10.90
C ILE A 938 -44.58 8.79 11.99
N ALA A 939 -45.70 8.53 12.67
CA ALA A 939 -46.26 9.40 13.72
C ALA A 939 -46.78 10.76 13.22
N TYR A 940 -47.03 10.93 11.91
CA TYR A 940 -47.62 12.15 11.38
C TYR A 940 -49.04 12.37 11.91
N SER A 941 -49.80 11.29 12.10
CA SER A 941 -51.16 11.30 12.63
C SER A 941 -51.18 11.78 14.10
N LEU A 942 -50.24 11.33 14.93
CA LEU A 942 -50.06 11.82 16.30
C LEU A 942 -49.64 13.30 16.32
N TYR A 943 -48.63 13.66 15.53
CA TYR A 943 -48.15 15.04 15.42
C TYR A 943 -49.29 15.99 15.06
N SER A 944 -50.09 15.64 14.06
CA SER A 944 -51.22 16.44 13.57
C SER A 944 -52.28 16.59 14.67
N THR A 945 -52.57 15.51 15.39
CA THR A 945 -53.54 15.51 16.50
C THR A 945 -53.09 16.43 17.65
N ILE A 946 -51.86 16.27 18.13
CA ILE A 946 -51.32 17.11 19.23
C ILE A 946 -51.27 18.59 18.83
N LEU A 947 -50.83 18.88 17.61
CA LEU A 947 -50.72 20.26 17.15
C LEU A 947 -52.10 20.92 16.99
N ALA A 948 -53.09 20.17 16.47
CA ALA A 948 -54.47 20.63 16.36
C ALA A 948 -55.12 20.89 17.74
N GLU A 949 -54.88 20.03 18.74
CA GLU A 949 -55.33 20.28 20.12
C GLU A 949 -54.83 21.63 20.65
N ILE A 950 -53.54 21.92 20.47
CA ILE A 950 -52.93 23.18 20.93
C ILE A 950 -53.53 24.38 20.17
N TYR A 951 -53.73 24.26 18.85
CA TYR A 951 -54.33 25.33 18.05
C TYR A 951 -55.78 25.62 18.44
N LEU A 952 -56.57 24.58 18.69
CA LEU A 952 -57.94 24.73 19.18
C LEU A 952 -58.00 25.45 20.53
N GLU A 953 -57.18 25.05 21.49
CA GLU A 953 -57.13 25.68 22.82
C GLU A 953 -56.53 27.09 22.82
N THR A 954 -55.85 27.49 21.74
CA THR A 954 -55.33 28.86 21.54
C THR A 954 -56.16 29.68 20.55
N ASN A 955 -57.33 29.18 20.16
CA ASN A 955 -58.28 29.83 19.24
C ASN A 955 -57.73 30.10 17.82
N LYS A 956 -56.80 29.24 17.36
CA LYS A 956 -56.23 29.24 16.00
C LYS A 956 -56.94 28.23 15.12
N ILE A 957 -58.23 28.44 14.91
CA ILE A 957 -59.13 27.45 14.29
C ILE A 957 -58.72 27.13 12.85
N LYS A 958 -58.30 28.13 12.05
CA LYS A 958 -57.89 27.92 10.66
C LYS A 958 -56.68 27.01 10.55
N GLU A 959 -55.67 27.23 11.39
CA GLU A 959 -54.47 26.42 11.46
C GLU A 959 -54.76 25.00 11.95
N ALA A 960 -55.69 24.83 12.89
CA ALA A 960 -56.16 23.52 13.33
C ALA A 960 -56.82 22.73 12.19
N ILE A 961 -57.77 23.33 11.47
CA ILE A 961 -58.44 22.72 10.31
C ILE A 961 -57.43 22.30 9.24
N GLU A 962 -56.48 23.18 8.89
CA GLU A 962 -55.47 22.90 7.86
C GLU A 962 -54.59 21.69 8.23
N VAL A 963 -54.13 21.63 9.49
CA VAL A 963 -53.32 20.51 9.99
C VAL A 963 -54.13 19.21 10.01
N LEU A 964 -55.40 19.26 10.44
CA LEU A 964 -56.27 18.08 10.51
C LEU A 964 -56.58 17.50 9.12
N HIS A 965 -56.96 18.33 8.14
CA HIS A 965 -57.21 17.82 6.78
C HIS A 965 -55.97 17.18 6.17
N LYS A 966 -54.79 17.81 6.33
CA LYS A 966 -53.51 17.23 5.88
C LYS A 966 -53.21 15.92 6.60
N GLY A 967 -53.43 15.87 7.92
CA GLY A 967 -53.24 14.68 8.75
C GLY A 967 -54.12 13.50 8.34
N ILE A 968 -55.42 13.74 8.15
CA ILE A 968 -56.40 12.73 7.73
C ILE A 968 -56.06 12.20 6.33
N THR A 969 -55.82 13.11 5.37
CA THR A 969 -55.46 12.72 4.00
C THR A 969 -54.20 11.86 3.99
N PHE A 970 -53.16 12.30 4.68
CA PHE A 970 -51.90 11.56 4.78
C PHE A 970 -52.08 10.19 5.43
N GLY A 971 -52.81 10.13 6.55
CA GLY A 971 -53.05 8.89 7.29
C GLY A 971 -53.79 7.84 6.45
N ILE A 972 -54.82 8.25 5.71
CA ILE A 972 -55.58 7.35 4.83
C ILE A 972 -54.73 6.92 3.62
N GLU A 973 -54.03 7.84 2.96
CA GLU A 973 -53.21 7.52 1.78
C GLU A 973 -52.05 6.56 2.09
N HIS A 974 -51.48 6.63 3.30
CA HIS A 974 -50.31 5.86 3.71
C HIS A 974 -50.64 4.75 4.73
N GLY A 975 -51.90 4.58 5.11
CA GLY A 975 -52.35 3.57 6.08
C GLY A 975 -51.90 3.82 7.54
N GLU A 976 -51.49 5.05 7.89
CA GLU A 976 -51.22 5.49 9.27
C GLU A 976 -52.52 5.99 9.92
N GLU A 977 -53.45 5.07 10.18
CA GLU A 977 -54.83 5.35 10.56
C GLU A 977 -55.05 5.48 12.09
N CYS A 978 -54.04 5.20 12.91
CA CYS A 978 -54.18 5.07 14.36
C CYS A 978 -54.77 6.28 15.10
N TYR A 979 -54.63 7.50 14.56
CA TYR A 979 -55.22 8.72 15.12
C TYR A 979 -56.26 9.38 14.21
N VAL A 980 -56.57 8.80 13.05
CA VAL A 980 -57.58 9.33 12.12
C VAL A 980 -58.93 9.55 12.80
N PRO A 981 -59.45 8.64 13.65
CA PRO A 981 -60.70 8.89 14.37
C PRO A 981 -60.67 10.14 15.25
N GLU A 982 -59.58 10.36 15.99
CA GLU A 982 -59.44 11.51 16.88
C GLU A 982 -59.31 12.81 16.08
N MET A 983 -58.65 12.78 14.93
CA MET A 983 -58.56 13.93 14.03
C MET A 983 -59.94 14.34 13.50
N PHE A 984 -60.79 13.39 13.10
CA PHE A 984 -62.18 13.67 12.73
C PHE A 984 -62.98 14.29 13.87
N ARG A 985 -62.80 13.81 15.10
CA ARG A 985 -63.42 14.42 16.29
C ARG A 985 -62.99 15.87 16.50
N LEU A 986 -61.69 16.16 16.36
CA LEU A 986 -61.17 17.52 16.49
C LEU A 986 -61.67 18.42 15.35
N LEU A 987 -61.83 17.90 14.15
CA LEU A 987 -62.36 18.63 13.00
C LEU A 987 -63.83 19.01 13.21
N ALA A 988 -64.61 18.10 13.80
CA ALA A 988 -66.00 18.37 14.18
C ALA A 988 -66.12 19.53 15.20
N LEU A 989 -65.18 19.64 16.15
CA LEU A 989 -65.13 20.77 17.09
C LEU A 989 -64.83 22.13 16.42
N CYS A 990 -64.28 22.11 15.20
CA CYS A 990 -63.94 23.32 14.44
C CYS A 990 -65.05 23.77 13.47
N SER A 991 -66.10 22.96 13.28
CA SER A 991 -67.01 23.06 12.14
C SER A 991 -68.45 23.41 12.54
N GLU A 992 -69.26 23.85 11.58
CA GLU A 992 -70.69 24.09 11.81
C GLU A 992 -71.46 22.79 12.07
N SER A 993 -72.63 22.87 12.72
CA SER A 993 -73.35 21.69 13.25
C SER A 993 -73.61 20.57 12.23
N THR A 994 -73.85 20.90 10.96
CA THR A 994 -74.10 19.91 9.90
C THR A 994 -72.83 19.19 9.47
N GLU A 995 -71.72 19.93 9.28
CA GLU A 995 -70.41 19.35 8.92
C GLU A 995 -69.82 18.59 10.10
N ALA A 996 -69.98 19.11 11.32
CA ALA A 996 -69.53 18.45 12.54
C ALA A 996 -70.15 17.05 12.71
N HIS A 997 -71.45 16.90 12.43
CA HIS A 997 -72.09 15.59 12.49
C HIS A 997 -71.53 14.61 11.44
N GLN A 998 -71.27 15.09 10.21
CA GLN A 998 -70.66 14.27 9.16
C GLN A 998 -69.26 13.80 9.55
N TYR A 999 -68.40 14.70 10.05
CA TYR A 999 -67.06 14.33 10.50
C TYR A 999 -67.07 13.31 11.64
N LEU A 1000 -68.01 13.42 12.60
CA LEU A 1000 -68.14 12.44 13.68
C LEU A 1000 -68.58 11.06 13.15
N GLN A 1001 -69.48 11.01 12.16
CA GLN A 1001 -69.86 9.76 11.50
C GLN A 1001 -68.69 9.13 10.74
N GLU A 1002 -67.93 9.93 9.98
CA GLU A 1002 -66.72 9.47 9.29
C GLU A 1002 -65.68 8.93 10.28
N GLY A 1003 -65.46 9.63 11.40
CA GLY A 1003 -64.56 9.18 12.46
C GLY A 1003 -64.97 7.83 13.08
N LEU A 1004 -66.26 7.54 13.23
CA LEU A 1004 -66.75 6.25 13.72
C LEU A 1004 -66.43 5.09 12.77
N LEU A 1005 -66.35 5.32 11.46
CA LEU A 1005 -65.99 4.28 10.49
C LEU A 1005 -64.55 3.76 10.72
N TYR A 1006 -63.67 4.62 11.21
CA TYR A 1006 -62.28 4.29 11.53
C TYR A 1006 -62.07 3.80 12.99
N CYS A 1007 -63.12 3.73 13.80
CA CYS A 1007 -63.07 3.33 15.22
C CYS A 1007 -63.17 1.82 15.48
N GLN A 1008 -63.10 0.96 14.45
CA GLN A 1008 -63.47 -0.47 14.55
C GLN A 1008 -62.74 -1.25 15.66
N GLU A 1009 -61.54 -0.82 16.08
CA GLU A 1009 -60.80 -1.38 17.23
C GLU A 1009 -60.30 -0.30 18.23
N SER A 1010 -60.98 0.84 18.35
CA SER A 1010 -60.52 1.99 19.17
C SER A 1010 -61.60 2.52 20.13
N PRO A 1011 -61.96 1.79 21.20
CA PRO A 1011 -63.06 2.17 22.11
C PRO A 1011 -62.82 3.50 22.82
N LEU A 1012 -61.56 3.89 23.11
CA LEU A 1012 -61.24 5.21 23.63
C LEU A 1012 -61.71 6.34 22.68
N PHE A 1013 -61.40 6.23 21.39
CA PHE A 1013 -61.79 7.24 20.40
C PHE A 1013 -63.28 7.17 20.09
N ALA A 1014 -63.86 5.97 20.03
CA ALA A 1014 -65.30 5.80 19.87
C ALA A 1014 -66.09 6.49 21.00
N ALA A 1015 -65.65 6.31 22.26
CA ALA A 1015 -66.27 6.97 23.42
C ALA A 1015 -66.15 8.50 23.33
N ARG A 1016 -64.99 9.03 22.91
CA ARG A 1016 -64.80 10.48 22.73
C ARG A 1016 -65.68 11.05 21.61
N ILE A 1017 -65.84 10.32 20.50
CA ILE A 1017 -66.68 10.72 19.37
C ILE A 1017 -68.17 10.69 19.76
N ARG A 1018 -68.66 9.60 20.37
CA ARG A 1018 -70.06 9.51 20.83
C ARG A 1018 -70.40 10.58 21.86
N LYS A 1019 -69.46 10.90 22.75
CA LYS A 1019 -69.60 12.03 23.66
C LYS A 1019 -69.75 13.36 22.93
N ALA A 1020 -68.96 13.59 21.87
CA ALA A 1020 -69.09 14.79 21.04
C ALA A 1020 -70.41 14.84 20.24
N MET A 1021 -71.05 13.69 20.00
CA MET A 1021 -72.38 13.60 19.39
C MET A 1021 -73.53 13.84 20.39
N GLY A 1022 -73.25 13.94 21.69
CA GLY A 1022 -74.27 14.11 22.73
C GLY A 1022 -75.01 12.83 23.14
N GLU A 1023 -74.48 11.65 22.81
CA GLU A 1023 -75.05 10.34 23.13
C GLU A 1023 -74.74 9.91 24.59
N GLU A 1024 -74.96 10.79 25.57
CA GLU A 1024 -74.48 10.59 26.96
C GLU A 1024 -75.34 9.65 27.84
N GLU A 1025 -76.39 8.99 27.33
CA GLU A 1025 -77.32 8.20 28.17
C GLU A 1025 -77.31 6.66 28.01
N SER A 1026 -76.42 6.05 27.21
CA SER A 1026 -76.42 4.57 27.08
C SER A 1026 -75.10 3.86 27.44
N PHE A 1027 -74.06 4.58 27.88
CA PHE A 1027 -72.73 3.97 28.06
C PHE A 1027 -72.54 3.26 29.41
N ASN A 1028 -73.30 3.61 30.44
CA ASN A 1028 -73.19 2.96 31.76
C ASN A 1028 -73.88 1.59 31.84
N GLN A 1029 -74.65 1.18 30.83
CA GLN A 1029 -75.38 -0.09 30.84
C GLN A 1029 -74.66 -1.22 30.09
N PHE A 1030 -73.64 -0.91 29.28
CA PHE A 1030 -72.89 -1.91 28.49
C PHE A 1030 -71.59 -2.39 29.15
N PHE A 1031 -71.23 -1.87 30.33
CA PHE A 1031 -70.01 -2.22 31.07
C PHE A 1031 -70.29 -2.98 32.39
N MET A 1032 -71.55 -3.32 32.68
CA MET A 1032 -71.98 -4.06 33.89
C MET A 1032 -72.58 -5.45 33.59
N GLU A 1033 -72.51 -5.92 32.35
CA GLU A 1033 -72.67 -7.33 31.95
C GLU A 1033 -71.40 -7.80 31.26
#